data_AF-M0MCT6-F1
#
_entry.id   AF-M0MCT6-F1
#
_cell.length_a   1.000
_cell.length_b   1.000
_cell.length_c   1.000
_cell.angle_alpha   90.00
_cell.angle_beta   90.00
_cell.angle_gamma   90.00
#
_symmetry.space_group_name_H-M   'P 1'
#
loop_
_entity.id
_entity.type
_entity.pdbx_description
1 polymer ?
#
loop_
_entity_poly.entity_id
_entity_poly.type
_entity_poly.pdbx_seq_one_letter_code
_entity_poly.pdbx_strand_id
1 'polypeptide(L)'
;MTARSRSAAVLVTVLVVLSTVVAGGGIVGAQSDAGGTNGTNATAETGVDLPPADDVYVEDNGDAVLAYEEAANGTQANYGLNVSEELFHALVASDIEGSDDLAANVTAVMTGENVTGNGTLGMARPETLSNLSVNATGVRTDENARSDVSAAATVTGENVARSVPIERAGITGDVTTTGSTFDADLSANAQLTQPLGQPQHQSYQITEGNGTYTLNVSQERPVLGATASQWETREQAKRTLESQYVALAESMNGSADLTIDSYSFTQSESGRSQLDIDYSVTYQGIERAVADQLVSSLTSAEDVDLNRSETRNVSQRLRNLTVNELSVRYDQRQGSIEAGMSADLDNYDGAVLAALDVAEATDMQALNAGTMAGMNTAGVGSMPASTETTPAATSNVTPSNAAATNAAATSAASFNQSLERFRKQFEAQQAANLTRTSTFTANVTKNSPQALSVDLDSQSRTKNWGAYVDELEDRDIDTSDLEYELHAATEGERVNVTAAVSVSGENLLKQATNQMLNSSTGPQAGQTREYVTAFREAGFRKAQMDVSVEDGRMQLETGAAFENMTALRDAFVTMEGGQNVQSVVGRTDNGTTTSYVRVEGAVSENASESQVRELGYVGEDTSVHLPNTWNRTMPSANTSQANEYLGLTGATSGLTGPGFGVVVAVIALLAAALVAVRRR
;
A
#
# COMPACT_ATOMS: atom_id res chain seq x y z
N MET A 1 -32.69 11.11 -25.28
CA MET A 1 -31.40 10.67 -24.68
C MET A 1 -31.22 9.23 -25.08
N THR A 2 -30.48 8.99 -26.17
CA THR A 2 -30.77 7.88 -27.09
C THR A 2 -29.53 7.51 -27.90
N ALA A 3 -29.13 6.23 -27.85
CA ALA A 3 -28.09 5.55 -28.64
C ALA A 3 -26.64 6.11 -28.63
N ARG A 4 -26.44 7.41 -28.82
CA ARG A 4 -25.12 8.06 -29.03
C ARG A 4 -24.10 7.86 -27.89
N SER A 5 -24.54 7.52 -26.68
CA SER A 5 -23.63 7.29 -25.55
C SER A 5 -23.11 5.86 -25.42
N ARG A 6 -23.55 4.90 -26.25
CA ARG A 6 -23.18 3.48 -26.08
C ARG A 6 -21.87 3.09 -26.77
N SER A 7 -21.58 3.61 -27.96
CA SER A 7 -20.39 3.22 -28.73
C SER A 7 -19.10 3.77 -28.12
N ALA A 8 -19.08 5.06 -27.75
CA ALA A 8 -17.97 5.68 -27.02
C ALA A 8 -17.81 5.07 -25.62
N ALA A 9 -18.92 4.69 -24.97
CA ALA A 9 -18.85 3.97 -23.70
C ALA A 9 -18.20 2.59 -23.84
N VAL A 10 -18.40 1.82 -24.94
CA VAL A 10 -17.70 0.54 -25.09
C VAL A 10 -16.18 0.74 -25.19
N LEU A 11 -15.70 1.69 -25.99
CA LEU A 11 -14.27 1.93 -26.18
C LEU A 11 -13.61 2.50 -24.90
N VAL A 12 -14.31 3.39 -24.17
CA VAL A 12 -13.89 3.87 -22.85
C VAL A 12 -14.00 2.79 -21.77
N THR A 13 -15.03 1.93 -21.77
CA THR A 13 -15.17 0.82 -20.82
C THR A 13 -14.11 -0.25 -21.05
N VAL A 14 -13.73 -0.54 -22.30
CA VAL A 14 -12.59 -1.42 -22.59
C VAL A 14 -11.29 -0.80 -22.07
N LEU A 15 -11.02 0.49 -22.35
CA LEU A 15 -9.85 1.18 -21.79
C LEU A 15 -9.85 1.21 -20.25
N VAL A 16 -11.00 1.39 -19.62
CA VAL A 16 -11.15 1.33 -18.16
C VAL A 16 -10.91 -0.08 -17.64
N VAL A 17 -11.45 -1.12 -18.29
CA VAL A 17 -11.20 -2.53 -17.91
C VAL A 17 -9.72 -2.89 -18.06
N LEU A 18 -9.08 -2.50 -19.18
CA LEU A 18 -7.63 -2.64 -19.38
C LEU A 18 -6.84 -1.92 -18.27
N SER A 19 -7.23 -0.69 -17.89
CA SER A 19 -6.59 0.05 -16.80
C SER A 19 -6.72 -0.64 -15.43
N THR A 20 -7.84 -1.32 -15.16
CA THR A 20 -8.02 -2.10 -13.92
C THR A 20 -7.21 -3.39 -13.88
N VAL A 21 -6.90 -4.01 -15.03
CA VAL A 21 -6.08 -5.23 -15.10
C VAL A 21 -4.60 -4.90 -14.88
N VAL A 22 -4.09 -3.79 -15.42
CA VAL A 22 -2.69 -3.34 -15.19
C VAL A 22 -2.43 -3.03 -13.71
N ALA A 23 -3.43 -2.55 -12.97
CA ALA A 23 -3.33 -2.35 -11.52
C ALA A 23 -3.42 -3.64 -10.68
N GLY A 24 -3.92 -4.75 -11.25
CA GLY A 24 -4.21 -6.00 -10.52
C GLY A 24 -3.06 -7.02 -10.46
N GLY A 25 -1.98 -6.81 -11.22
CA GLY A 25 -0.83 -7.73 -11.27
C GLY A 25 0.29 -7.43 -10.26
N GLY A 26 0.29 -6.22 -9.68
CA GLY A 26 1.10 -5.93 -8.50
C GLY A 26 0.39 -6.45 -7.25
N ILE A 27 1.13 -7.00 -6.30
CA ILE A 27 0.57 -7.31 -4.97
C ILE A 27 0.13 -5.98 -4.37
N VAL A 28 -1.17 -5.69 -4.44
CA VAL A 28 -1.81 -4.67 -3.61
C VAL A 28 -1.74 -5.23 -2.19
N GLY A 29 -0.60 -5.00 -1.54
CA GLY A 29 -0.50 -5.10 -0.10
C GLY A 29 -1.58 -4.21 0.43
N ALA A 30 -2.62 -4.81 1.01
CA ALA A 30 -3.77 -4.06 1.48
C ALA A 30 -3.23 -3.03 2.47
N GLN A 31 -3.36 -1.75 2.11
CA GLN A 31 -3.50 -0.72 3.13
C GLN A 31 -4.83 -1.04 3.82
N SER A 32 -4.75 -1.92 4.80
CA SER A 32 -5.75 -1.98 5.83
C SER A 32 -5.77 -0.59 6.46
N ASP A 33 -6.87 0.12 6.23
CA ASP A 33 -7.30 1.18 7.13
C ASP A 33 -7.44 0.53 8.51
N ALA A 34 -6.34 0.57 9.28
CA ALA A 34 -6.31 0.14 10.66
C ALA A 34 -7.29 1.04 11.40
N GLY A 35 -8.46 0.48 11.70
CA GLY A 35 -9.63 1.24 12.13
C GLY A 35 -9.30 2.17 13.30
N GLY A 36 -9.66 3.44 13.15
CA GLY A 36 -9.30 4.48 14.11
C GLY A 36 -9.78 4.18 15.53
N THR A 37 -8.87 3.71 16.37
CA THR A 37 -8.92 3.94 17.81
C THR A 37 -8.32 5.32 18.10
N ASN A 38 -8.97 6.09 18.98
CA ASN A 38 -8.62 7.50 19.23
C ASN A 38 -7.19 7.65 19.77
N GLY A 39 -6.22 7.88 18.88
CA GLY A 39 -4.95 8.48 19.24
C GLY A 39 -5.18 9.92 19.67
N THR A 40 -5.09 10.20 20.97
CA THR A 40 -5.11 11.58 21.48
C THR A 40 -3.98 12.38 20.86
N ASN A 41 -4.30 13.57 20.33
CA ASN A 41 -3.33 14.51 19.77
C ASN A 41 -2.33 14.93 20.86
N ALA A 42 -1.21 14.21 20.93
CA ALA A 42 -0.12 14.52 21.83
C ALA A 42 0.95 15.33 21.08
N THR A 43 0.88 16.65 21.23
CA THR A 43 1.95 17.56 20.83
C THR A 43 3.26 17.13 21.50
N ALA A 44 4.21 16.66 20.70
CA ALA A 44 5.56 16.37 21.15
C ALA A 44 6.34 17.69 21.25
N GLU A 45 6.36 18.29 22.44
CA GLU A 45 7.44 19.19 22.81
C GLU A 45 8.72 18.39 23.08
N THR A 46 9.86 19.07 22.99
CA THR A 46 11.17 18.48 22.68
C THR A 46 11.96 18.00 23.89
N GLY A 47 12.73 16.93 23.71
CA GLY A 47 13.56 16.32 24.75
C GLY A 47 12.74 15.45 25.69
N VAL A 48 13.34 14.37 26.20
CA VAL A 48 12.78 13.71 27.38
C VAL A 48 13.20 14.55 28.58
N ASP A 49 12.40 15.57 28.90
CA ASP A 49 12.47 16.24 30.18
C ASP A 49 12.01 15.23 31.24
N LEU A 50 12.99 14.55 31.84
CA LEU A 50 12.70 13.57 32.88
C LEU A 50 12.13 14.33 34.08
N PRO A 51 10.92 13.99 34.56
CA PRO A 51 10.41 14.58 35.79
C PRO A 51 11.39 14.34 36.95
N PRO A 52 11.24 15.03 38.08
CA PRO A 52 12.00 14.72 39.28
C PRO A 52 11.98 13.23 39.61
N ALA A 53 13.17 12.69 39.93
CA ALA A 53 13.31 11.32 40.41
C ALA A 53 12.69 11.16 41.79
N ASP A 54 12.21 9.97 42.11
CA ASP A 54 11.62 9.70 43.43
C ASP A 54 12.73 9.52 44.47
N ASP A 55 13.82 8.84 44.08
CA ASP A 55 15.10 8.82 44.78
C ASP A 55 16.28 9.17 43.85
N VAL A 56 17.34 9.75 44.43
CA VAL A 56 18.68 9.83 43.81
C VAL A 56 19.74 9.28 44.74
N TYR A 57 20.55 8.36 44.23
CA TYR A 57 21.65 7.71 44.95
C TYR A 57 22.97 8.12 44.35
N VAL A 58 23.82 8.77 45.13
CA VAL A 58 25.16 9.22 44.70
C VAL A 58 26.22 8.20 45.13
N GLU A 59 27.13 7.90 44.23
CA GLU A 59 28.27 6.99 44.43
C GLU A 59 29.56 7.76 44.77
N ASP A 60 30.54 7.11 45.40
CA ASP A 60 31.78 7.78 45.88
C ASP A 60 32.62 8.43 44.75
N ASN A 61 32.38 8.07 43.48
CA ASN A 61 33.03 8.63 42.30
C ASN A 61 32.31 9.86 41.70
N GLY A 62 31.16 10.27 42.27
CA GLY A 62 30.34 11.37 41.75
C GLY A 62 29.29 10.98 40.71
N ASP A 63 29.18 9.69 40.35
CA ASP A 63 28.06 9.20 39.54
C ASP A 63 26.76 9.20 40.37
N ALA A 64 25.63 9.26 39.67
CA ALA A 64 24.31 9.16 40.30
C ALA A 64 23.43 8.11 39.63
N VAL A 65 22.62 7.43 40.44
CA VAL A 65 21.53 6.56 39.99
C VAL A 65 20.20 7.20 40.39
N LEU A 66 19.42 7.58 39.39
CA LEU A 66 18.07 8.13 39.53
C LEU A 66 17.08 6.97 39.54
N ALA A 67 16.15 6.92 40.48
CA ALA A 67 15.09 5.91 40.51
C ALA A 67 13.71 6.54 40.30
N TYR A 68 12.93 5.91 39.43
CA TYR A 68 11.57 6.29 39.07
C TYR A 68 10.63 5.11 39.31
N GLU A 69 9.64 5.27 40.18
CA GLU A 69 8.64 4.24 40.49
C GLU A 69 7.29 4.53 39.80
N GLU A 70 6.68 3.48 39.25
CA GLU A 70 5.35 3.54 38.62
C GLU A 70 4.53 2.28 38.97
N ALA A 71 3.22 2.43 39.17
CA ALA A 71 2.32 1.30 39.46
C ALA A 71 2.10 0.42 38.22
N ALA A 72 2.52 -0.85 38.31
CA ALA A 72 2.46 -1.81 37.21
C ALA A 72 1.10 -2.51 37.17
N ASN A 73 0.14 -1.91 36.45
CA ASN A 73 -1.23 -2.41 36.30
C ASN A 73 -1.31 -3.69 35.44
N GLY A 74 -0.92 -4.84 36.01
CA GLY A 74 -0.96 -6.15 35.34
C GLY A 74 0.10 -6.37 34.25
N THR A 75 0.97 -5.39 34.02
CA THR A 75 2.12 -5.49 33.10
C THR A 75 3.38 -5.82 33.90
N GLN A 76 4.20 -6.76 33.44
CA GLN A 76 5.56 -7.00 33.93
C GLN A 76 6.54 -6.55 32.87
N ALA A 77 7.49 -5.68 33.21
CA ALA A 77 8.51 -5.18 32.31
C ALA A 77 9.90 -5.37 32.93
N ASN A 78 10.83 -5.95 32.15
CA ASN A 78 12.24 -5.98 32.43
C ASN A 78 12.96 -5.40 31.22
N TYR A 79 13.71 -4.31 31.37
CA TYR A 79 14.44 -3.72 30.26
C TYR A 79 15.78 -3.17 30.70
N GLY A 80 16.72 -3.12 29.75
CA GLY A 80 18.11 -2.74 29.98
C GLY A 80 18.70 -2.08 28.74
N LEU A 81 19.26 -0.90 28.92
CA LEU A 81 20.10 -0.20 27.96
C LEU A 81 21.48 -0.03 28.60
N ASN A 82 22.54 -0.34 27.86
CA ASN A 82 23.92 -0.12 28.30
C ASN A 82 24.71 0.47 27.13
N VAL A 83 25.12 1.74 27.27
CA VAL A 83 25.83 2.48 26.23
C VAL A 83 27.23 1.93 26.01
N SER A 84 27.93 1.55 27.08
CA SER A 84 29.31 1.04 27.04
C SER A 84 29.43 -0.37 26.46
N GLU A 85 28.34 -1.15 26.49
CA GLU A 85 28.24 -2.49 25.91
C GLU A 85 27.44 -2.49 24.60
N GLU A 86 27.06 -1.31 24.10
CA GLU A 86 26.36 -1.08 22.82
C GLU A 86 25.05 -1.88 22.63
N LEU A 87 24.35 -2.17 23.74
CA LEU A 87 23.23 -3.10 23.79
C LEU A 87 21.95 -2.51 24.43
N PHE A 88 20.82 -2.86 23.81
CA PHE A 88 19.47 -2.70 24.35
C PHE A 88 18.75 -4.07 24.39
N HIS A 89 17.97 -4.31 25.44
CA HIS A 89 17.07 -5.46 25.59
C HIS A 89 15.83 -5.06 26.40
N ALA A 90 14.67 -5.59 26.04
CA ALA A 90 13.43 -5.42 26.77
C ALA A 90 12.56 -6.67 26.67
N LEU A 91 11.92 -7.03 27.77
CA LEU A 91 10.96 -8.11 27.91
C LEU A 91 9.74 -7.58 28.66
N VAL A 92 8.60 -7.56 27.99
CA VAL A 92 7.32 -7.08 28.52
C VAL A 92 6.30 -8.20 28.43
N ALA A 93 5.60 -8.49 29.52
CA ALA A 93 4.50 -9.44 29.56
C ALA A 93 3.24 -8.76 30.13
N SER A 94 2.09 -8.99 29.51
CA SER A 94 0.81 -8.40 29.92
C SER A 94 -0.34 -9.35 29.61
N ASP A 95 -1.31 -9.40 30.51
CA ASP A 95 -2.57 -10.11 30.26
C ASP A 95 -3.46 -9.30 29.30
N ILE A 96 -4.15 -9.98 28.39
CA ILE A 96 -5.03 -9.41 27.36
C ILE A 96 -6.44 -9.98 27.53
N GLU A 97 -7.42 -9.10 27.68
CA GLU A 97 -8.83 -9.50 27.77
C GLU A 97 -9.35 -10.00 26.40
N GLY A 98 -10.00 -11.16 26.39
CA GLY A 98 -10.73 -11.68 25.22
C GLY A 98 -9.87 -12.38 24.16
N SER A 99 -8.63 -12.77 24.49
CA SER A 99 -7.74 -13.50 23.57
C SER A 99 -7.54 -14.99 23.94
N ASP A 100 -8.45 -15.59 24.70
CA ASP A 100 -8.34 -16.99 25.16
C ASP A 100 -8.30 -18.00 23.98
N ASP A 101 -8.99 -17.69 22.87
CA ASP A 101 -9.01 -18.50 21.65
C ASP A 101 -7.85 -18.19 20.68
N LEU A 102 -6.98 -17.23 21.00
CA LEU A 102 -5.90 -16.72 20.15
C LEU A 102 -4.55 -17.27 20.60
N ALA A 103 -3.86 -17.95 19.70
CA ALA A 103 -2.46 -18.33 19.87
C ALA A 103 -1.63 -17.70 18.74
N ALA A 104 -0.58 -16.98 19.05
CA ALA A 104 0.30 -16.38 18.04
C ALA A 104 1.77 -16.43 18.48
N ASN A 105 2.68 -16.67 17.54
CA ASN A 105 4.11 -16.51 17.75
C ASN A 105 4.69 -15.78 16.55
N VAL A 106 5.26 -14.61 16.77
CA VAL A 106 5.88 -13.76 15.75
C VAL A 106 7.33 -13.44 16.12
N THR A 107 8.28 -13.90 15.33
CA THR A 107 9.69 -13.48 15.41
C THR A 107 9.93 -12.38 14.37
N ALA A 108 10.92 -11.51 14.58
CA ALA A 108 11.46 -10.58 13.61
C ALA A 108 12.94 -10.28 13.93
N VAL A 109 13.84 -10.52 12.98
CA VAL A 109 15.27 -10.26 13.06
C VAL A 109 15.62 -9.25 11.96
N MET A 110 16.54 -8.34 12.24
CA MET A 110 17.05 -7.37 11.27
C MET A 110 18.56 -7.26 11.42
N THR A 111 19.27 -7.22 10.30
CA THR A 111 20.71 -6.89 10.19
C THR A 111 20.87 -5.75 9.16
N GLY A 112 22.08 -5.27 8.90
CA GLY A 112 22.29 -4.19 7.93
C GLY A 112 21.81 -4.52 6.50
N GLU A 113 21.84 -5.80 6.13
CA GLU A 113 21.62 -6.31 4.76
C GLU A 113 20.41 -7.25 4.64
N ASN A 114 19.81 -7.69 5.75
CA ASN A 114 18.74 -8.70 5.75
C ASN A 114 17.66 -8.39 6.79
N VAL A 115 16.39 -8.65 6.46
CA VAL A 115 15.25 -8.56 7.39
C VAL A 115 14.43 -9.85 7.35
N THR A 116 14.28 -10.49 8.51
CA THR A 116 13.80 -11.87 8.66
C THR A 116 13.00 -12.15 9.96
N GLY A 117 11.67 -12.22 9.93
CA GLY A 117 10.78 -12.77 10.99
C GLY A 117 9.94 -14.04 10.70
N ASN A 118 9.04 -14.45 11.58
CA ASN A 118 8.15 -15.58 11.29
C ASN A 118 6.81 -15.29 11.92
N GLY A 119 5.74 -15.89 11.43
CA GLY A 119 4.44 -15.85 12.06
C GLY A 119 3.83 -17.24 12.12
N THR A 120 3.37 -17.64 13.29
CA THR A 120 2.26 -18.59 13.42
C THR A 120 1.11 -17.90 14.13
N LEU A 121 -0.11 -18.18 13.68
CA LEU A 121 -1.35 -17.60 14.20
C LEU A 121 -2.45 -18.67 14.15
N GLY A 122 -2.81 -19.22 15.30
CA GLY A 122 -3.99 -20.05 15.48
C GLY A 122 -5.13 -19.24 16.07
N MET A 123 -6.32 -19.31 15.47
CA MET A 123 -7.55 -18.70 15.99
C MET A 123 -8.71 -19.70 15.94
N ALA A 124 -9.76 -19.49 16.74
CA ALA A 124 -11.00 -20.25 16.59
C ALA A 124 -11.59 -20.09 15.18
N ARG A 125 -12.03 -21.19 14.55
CA ARG A 125 -12.64 -21.16 13.23
C ARG A 125 -14.04 -20.53 13.31
N PRO A 126 -14.37 -19.52 12.47
CA PRO A 126 -15.73 -18.99 12.38
C PRO A 126 -16.76 -20.08 12.05
N GLU A 127 -17.93 -20.08 12.70
CA GLU A 127 -18.99 -21.09 12.48
C GLU A 127 -19.45 -21.20 11.02
N THR A 128 -19.36 -20.08 10.27
CA THR A 128 -19.72 -20.01 8.85
C THR A 128 -18.63 -20.52 7.91
N LEU A 129 -17.43 -20.83 8.41
CA LEU A 129 -16.31 -21.34 7.63
C LEU A 129 -16.19 -22.86 7.85
N SER A 130 -16.46 -23.64 6.81
CA SER A 130 -16.33 -25.10 6.88
C SER A 130 -14.90 -25.56 6.57
N ASN A 131 -14.26 -24.93 5.58
CA ASN A 131 -12.88 -25.22 5.19
C ASN A 131 -12.18 -23.96 4.66
N LEU A 132 -10.87 -23.89 4.86
CA LEU A 132 -9.96 -22.89 4.32
C LEU A 132 -8.62 -23.57 4.02
N SER A 133 -8.05 -23.28 2.87
CA SER A 133 -6.68 -23.62 2.48
C SER A 133 -6.15 -22.46 1.64
N VAL A 134 -5.06 -21.83 2.04
CA VAL A 134 -4.36 -20.78 1.29
C VAL A 134 -2.89 -21.14 1.27
N ASN A 135 -2.28 -21.05 0.09
CA ASN A 135 -0.85 -21.20 -0.11
C ASN A 135 -0.42 -20.04 -1.00
N ALA A 136 0.45 -19.17 -0.54
CA ALA A 136 1.06 -18.13 -1.36
C ALA A 136 2.57 -18.23 -1.22
N THR A 137 3.27 -18.45 -2.33
CA THR A 137 4.73 -18.44 -2.39
C THR A 137 5.20 -17.45 -3.44
N GLY A 138 6.30 -16.77 -3.19
CA GLY A 138 6.89 -15.85 -4.15
C GLY A 138 8.38 -15.75 -3.95
N VAL A 139 9.10 -15.62 -5.06
CA VAL A 139 10.55 -15.44 -5.07
C VAL A 139 10.86 -14.38 -6.11
N ARG A 140 11.56 -13.35 -5.66
CA ARG A 140 12.22 -12.33 -6.46
C ARG A 140 13.67 -12.29 -5.98
N THR A 141 14.59 -12.73 -6.83
CA THR A 141 16.04 -12.57 -6.64
C THR A 141 16.61 -11.69 -7.75
N ASP A 142 17.92 -11.46 -7.79
CA ASP A 142 18.56 -10.82 -8.96
C ASP A 142 18.22 -11.54 -10.28
N GLU A 143 18.17 -12.88 -10.31
CA GLU A 143 17.96 -13.64 -11.55
C GLU A 143 16.49 -13.94 -11.90
N ASN A 144 15.62 -14.11 -10.90
CA ASN A 144 14.29 -14.73 -11.06
C ASN A 144 13.18 -13.93 -10.38
N ALA A 145 12.01 -13.78 -11.03
CA ALA A 145 10.79 -13.30 -10.39
C ALA A 145 9.57 -14.18 -10.71
N ARG A 146 9.01 -14.82 -9.68
CA ARG A 146 7.82 -15.68 -9.74
C ARG A 146 6.92 -15.52 -8.50
N SER A 147 5.63 -15.74 -8.69
CA SER A 147 4.63 -15.84 -7.63
C SER A 147 3.64 -16.95 -7.95
N ASP A 148 3.21 -17.69 -6.93
CA ASP A 148 2.25 -18.79 -6.99
C ASP A 148 1.30 -18.66 -5.81
N VAL A 149 0.00 -18.48 -6.06
CA VAL A 149 -1.04 -18.33 -5.05
C VAL A 149 -2.17 -19.31 -5.36
N SER A 150 -2.54 -20.14 -4.38
CA SER A 150 -3.78 -20.92 -4.39
C SER A 150 -4.58 -20.66 -3.11
N ALA A 151 -5.89 -20.51 -3.23
CA ALA A 151 -6.80 -20.27 -2.13
C ALA A 151 -8.14 -20.98 -2.37
N ALA A 152 -8.51 -21.89 -1.49
CA ALA A 152 -9.77 -22.59 -1.49
C ALA A 152 -10.50 -22.36 -0.17
N ALA A 153 -11.75 -21.91 -0.23
CA ALA A 153 -12.59 -21.65 0.94
C ALA A 153 -13.97 -22.27 0.74
N THR A 154 -14.54 -22.87 1.78
CA THR A 154 -15.93 -23.35 1.78
C THR A 154 -16.67 -22.72 2.94
N VAL A 155 -17.70 -21.92 2.61
CA VAL A 155 -18.56 -21.26 3.59
C VAL A 155 -19.93 -21.93 3.65
N THR A 156 -20.47 -22.01 4.86
CA THR A 156 -21.75 -22.65 5.19
C THR A 156 -22.66 -21.69 5.96
N GLY A 157 -23.95 -21.67 5.60
CA GLY A 157 -24.96 -20.88 6.30
C GLY A 157 -26.30 -20.87 5.59
N GLU A 158 -27.40 -20.72 6.35
CA GLU A 158 -28.77 -20.86 5.82
C GLU A 158 -29.12 -19.85 4.72
N ASN A 159 -28.51 -18.67 4.75
CA ASN A 159 -28.79 -17.56 3.84
C ASN A 159 -27.74 -17.40 2.71
N VAL A 160 -26.53 -17.95 2.88
CA VAL A 160 -25.37 -17.67 2.02
C VAL A 160 -25.63 -18.10 0.57
N ALA A 161 -26.20 -19.29 0.37
CA ALA A 161 -26.44 -19.85 -0.95
C ALA A 161 -27.86 -19.61 -1.49
N ARG A 162 -28.73 -18.88 -0.77
CA ARG A 162 -30.13 -18.64 -1.19
C ARG A 162 -30.33 -17.36 -2.01
N SER A 163 -29.46 -16.37 -1.86
CA SER A 163 -29.55 -15.05 -2.51
C SER A 163 -29.09 -15.06 -3.98
N VAL A 164 -28.24 -16.01 -4.37
CA VAL A 164 -27.58 -16.03 -5.68
C VAL A 164 -28.14 -17.18 -6.54
N PRO A 165 -28.65 -16.93 -7.77
CA PRO A 165 -29.15 -17.96 -8.67
C PRO A 165 -28.03 -18.70 -9.43
N ILE A 166 -26.80 -18.71 -8.91
CA ILE A 166 -25.64 -19.41 -9.49
C ILE A 166 -25.58 -20.84 -8.93
N GLU A 167 -25.33 -21.80 -9.80
CA GLU A 167 -24.94 -23.18 -9.46
C GLU A 167 -23.42 -23.32 -9.51
N ARG A 168 -22.79 -22.85 -10.60
CA ARG A 168 -21.33 -22.69 -10.73
C ARG A 168 -21.02 -21.41 -11.50
N ALA A 169 -19.91 -20.76 -11.19
CA ALA A 169 -19.30 -19.74 -12.02
C ALA A 169 -17.79 -19.91 -12.02
N GLY A 170 -17.13 -19.55 -13.13
CA GLY A 170 -15.69 -19.60 -13.29
C GLY A 170 -15.20 -18.42 -14.10
N ILE A 171 -14.02 -17.90 -13.78
CA ILE A 171 -13.28 -16.91 -14.56
C ILE A 171 -11.88 -17.44 -14.72
N THR A 172 -11.34 -17.45 -15.94
CA THR A 172 -9.95 -17.82 -16.25
C THR A 172 -9.35 -16.75 -17.14
N GLY A 173 -8.13 -16.33 -16.84
CA GLY A 173 -7.39 -15.35 -17.64
C GLY A 173 -5.92 -15.70 -17.81
N ASP A 174 -5.37 -15.38 -18.97
CA ASP A 174 -3.94 -15.20 -19.23
C ASP A 174 -3.72 -13.72 -19.57
N VAL A 175 -2.64 -13.12 -19.04
CA VAL A 175 -2.21 -11.77 -19.37
C VAL A 175 -0.70 -11.79 -19.54
N THR A 176 -0.22 -11.49 -20.73
CA THR A 176 1.20 -11.36 -21.05
C THR A 176 1.53 -9.91 -21.42
N THR A 177 2.50 -9.34 -20.72
CA THR A 177 2.97 -7.96 -20.93
C THR A 177 4.47 -7.95 -21.21
N THR A 178 4.88 -7.10 -22.15
CA THR A 178 6.29 -6.78 -22.40
C THR A 178 6.54 -5.28 -22.24
N GLY A 179 7.76 -4.82 -22.54
CA GLY A 179 8.04 -3.38 -22.59
C GLY A 179 7.24 -2.60 -23.66
N SER A 180 6.64 -3.26 -24.65
CA SER A 180 5.89 -2.61 -25.74
C SER A 180 4.62 -3.31 -26.20
N THR A 181 4.36 -4.55 -25.75
CA THR A 181 3.18 -5.34 -26.15
C THR A 181 2.31 -5.70 -24.94
N PHE A 182 0.99 -5.69 -25.14
CA PHE A 182 0.02 -6.13 -24.16
C PHE A 182 -0.90 -7.17 -24.83
N ASP A 183 -0.90 -8.37 -24.26
CA ASP A 183 -1.71 -9.50 -24.68
C ASP A 183 -2.54 -9.97 -23.47
N ALA A 184 -3.84 -10.18 -23.65
CA ALA A 184 -4.72 -10.66 -22.60
C ALA A 184 -5.86 -11.49 -23.18
N ASP A 185 -6.07 -12.68 -22.63
CA ASP A 185 -7.16 -13.60 -22.97
C ASP A 185 -7.95 -13.91 -21.69
N LEU A 186 -9.16 -13.35 -21.59
CA LEU A 186 -10.05 -13.49 -20.46
C LEU A 186 -11.31 -14.27 -20.86
N SER A 187 -11.74 -15.19 -19.99
CA SER A 187 -12.97 -15.95 -20.16
C SER A 187 -13.73 -16.05 -18.84
N ALA A 188 -15.06 -16.02 -18.92
CA ALA A 188 -15.94 -16.24 -17.79
C ALA A 188 -17.08 -17.17 -18.21
N ASN A 189 -17.53 -18.02 -17.30
CA ASN A 189 -18.67 -18.89 -17.47
C ASN A 189 -19.52 -18.90 -16.19
N ALA A 190 -20.83 -19.10 -16.32
CA ALA A 190 -21.72 -19.28 -15.18
C ALA A 190 -22.90 -20.18 -15.57
N GLN A 191 -23.08 -21.27 -14.83
CA GLN A 191 -24.30 -22.06 -14.82
C GLN A 191 -25.22 -21.54 -13.73
N LEU A 192 -26.44 -21.19 -14.12
CA LEU A 192 -27.47 -20.67 -13.23
C LEU A 192 -28.53 -21.74 -12.95
N THR A 193 -29.15 -21.64 -11.77
CA THR A 193 -30.27 -22.49 -11.36
C THR A 193 -31.58 -22.15 -12.10
N GLN A 194 -31.65 -20.95 -12.70
CA GLN A 194 -32.78 -20.47 -13.49
C GLN A 194 -32.29 -19.59 -14.66
N PRO A 195 -32.86 -19.68 -15.88
CA PRO A 195 -32.46 -18.83 -17.00
C PRO A 195 -32.77 -17.34 -16.79
N LEU A 196 -31.78 -16.46 -17.00
CA LEU A 196 -31.95 -15.00 -16.94
C LEU A 196 -32.47 -14.42 -18.26
N GLY A 197 -33.75 -14.70 -18.55
CA GLY A 197 -34.44 -14.15 -19.72
C GLY A 197 -34.28 -15.02 -20.98
N GLN A 198 -34.20 -14.39 -22.14
CA GLN A 198 -34.15 -15.08 -23.43
C GLN A 198 -32.70 -15.35 -23.88
N PRO A 199 -32.48 -16.35 -24.76
CA PRO A 199 -31.17 -16.56 -25.35
C PRO A 199 -30.68 -15.32 -26.10
N GLN A 200 -29.38 -15.08 -26.04
CA GLN A 200 -28.72 -14.04 -26.83
C GLN A 200 -27.24 -14.38 -27.04
N HIS A 201 -26.71 -14.00 -28.19
CA HIS A 201 -25.30 -14.02 -28.56
C HIS A 201 -24.90 -12.60 -28.97
N GLN A 202 -23.74 -12.13 -28.54
CA GLN A 202 -23.15 -10.88 -28.99
C GLN A 202 -21.63 -11.08 -29.08
N SER A 203 -21.07 -10.86 -30.26
CA SER A 203 -19.63 -10.87 -30.52
C SER A 203 -19.27 -9.56 -31.22
N TYR A 204 -18.24 -8.90 -30.70
CA TYR A 204 -17.65 -7.68 -31.25
C TYR A 204 -16.16 -7.94 -31.41
N GLN A 205 -15.60 -7.71 -32.59
CA GLN A 205 -14.18 -7.83 -32.87
C GLN A 205 -13.72 -6.58 -33.61
N ILE A 206 -12.67 -5.93 -33.13
CA ILE A 206 -12.02 -4.79 -33.77
C ILE A 206 -10.60 -5.23 -34.17
N THR A 207 -10.24 -4.99 -35.42
CA THR A 207 -8.87 -5.19 -35.92
C THR A 207 -8.42 -3.95 -36.70
N GLU A 208 -7.15 -3.58 -36.55
CA GLU A 208 -6.50 -2.54 -37.33
C GLU A 208 -5.74 -3.14 -38.52
N GLY A 209 -5.85 -2.51 -39.69
CA GLY A 209 -5.12 -2.96 -40.88
C GLY A 209 -5.05 -1.90 -41.97
N ASN A 210 -3.85 -1.69 -42.52
CA ASN A 210 -3.59 -0.76 -43.63
C ASN A 210 -4.11 0.68 -43.41
N GLY A 211 -4.12 1.18 -42.16
CA GLY A 211 -4.67 2.50 -41.82
C GLY A 211 -6.20 2.55 -41.82
N THR A 212 -6.86 1.43 -41.56
CA THR A 212 -8.31 1.28 -41.43
C THR A 212 -8.64 0.39 -40.23
N TYR A 213 -9.80 0.61 -39.60
CA TYR A 213 -10.27 -0.20 -38.46
C TYR A 213 -11.52 -0.95 -38.87
N THR A 214 -11.52 -2.27 -38.74
CA THR A 214 -12.69 -3.11 -39.05
C THR A 214 -13.34 -3.58 -37.77
N LEU A 215 -14.58 -3.14 -37.52
CA LEU A 215 -15.46 -3.66 -36.48
C LEU A 215 -16.35 -4.75 -37.11
N ASN A 216 -16.09 -6.01 -36.78
CA ASN A 216 -17.00 -7.12 -37.06
C ASN A 216 -17.95 -7.30 -35.89
N VAL A 217 -19.24 -7.48 -36.17
CA VAL A 217 -20.26 -7.74 -35.16
C VAL A 217 -21.14 -8.90 -35.58
N SER A 218 -21.32 -9.86 -34.68
CA SER A 218 -22.36 -10.89 -34.76
C SER A 218 -23.30 -10.71 -33.57
N GLN A 219 -24.61 -10.64 -33.79
CA GLN A 219 -25.57 -10.55 -32.69
C GLN A 219 -26.86 -11.33 -32.95
N GLU A 220 -27.21 -12.19 -32.02
CA GLU A 220 -28.51 -12.83 -31.87
C GLU A 220 -29.16 -12.28 -30.60
N ARG A 221 -30.27 -11.53 -30.66
CA ARG A 221 -30.85 -10.92 -29.45
C ARG A 221 -32.36 -10.68 -29.52
N PRO A 222 -33.06 -10.68 -28.38
CA PRO A 222 -34.43 -10.20 -28.31
C PRO A 222 -34.50 -8.69 -28.56
N VAL A 223 -35.43 -8.25 -29.40
CA VAL A 223 -35.74 -6.83 -29.66
C VAL A 223 -37.09 -6.48 -29.01
N LEU A 224 -37.11 -5.44 -28.17
CA LEU A 224 -38.23 -5.13 -27.29
C LEU A 224 -39.01 -3.88 -27.71
N GLY A 225 -40.33 -4.02 -27.78
CA GLY A 225 -41.26 -2.90 -27.89
C GLY A 225 -41.08 -2.05 -29.15
N ALA A 226 -41.19 -0.72 -29.00
CA ALA A 226 -41.23 0.23 -30.12
C ALA A 226 -39.98 0.22 -31.02
N THR A 227 -38.82 -0.24 -30.52
CA THR A 227 -37.60 -0.32 -31.33
C THR A 227 -37.63 -1.47 -32.34
N ALA A 228 -38.50 -2.47 -32.19
CA ALA A 228 -38.63 -3.58 -33.15
C ALA A 228 -38.81 -3.08 -34.60
N SER A 229 -39.62 -2.03 -34.79
CA SER A 229 -39.87 -1.35 -36.07
C SER A 229 -38.64 -0.76 -36.80
N GLN A 230 -37.48 -0.71 -36.13
CA GLN A 230 -36.21 -0.27 -36.69
C GLN A 230 -35.39 -1.44 -37.26
N TRP A 231 -35.85 -2.68 -37.04
CA TRP A 231 -35.16 -3.94 -37.33
C TRP A 231 -36.09 -4.98 -37.98
N GLU A 232 -37.26 -4.62 -38.53
CA GLU A 232 -38.16 -5.59 -39.18
C GLU A 232 -37.65 -5.97 -40.59
N THR A 233 -37.04 -5.03 -41.32
CA THR A 233 -36.41 -5.31 -42.63
C THR A 233 -34.91 -4.99 -42.65
N ARG A 234 -34.16 -5.66 -43.52
CA ARG A 234 -32.71 -5.46 -43.72
C ARG A 234 -32.37 -3.99 -44.03
N GLU A 235 -33.24 -3.29 -44.76
CA GLU A 235 -33.08 -1.88 -45.11
C GLU A 235 -33.36 -0.94 -43.93
N GLN A 236 -34.23 -1.32 -42.98
CA GLN A 236 -34.42 -0.58 -41.73
C GLN A 236 -33.23 -0.81 -40.81
N ALA A 237 -32.79 -2.06 -40.65
CA ALA A 237 -31.60 -2.40 -39.89
C ALA A 237 -30.37 -1.67 -40.44
N LYS A 238 -30.17 -1.63 -41.77
CA LYS A 238 -29.09 -0.88 -42.41
C LYS A 238 -29.15 0.61 -42.08
N ARG A 239 -30.30 1.27 -42.26
CA ARG A 239 -30.48 2.68 -41.89
C ARG A 239 -30.21 2.95 -40.40
N THR A 240 -30.61 2.03 -39.53
CA THR A 240 -30.35 2.11 -38.09
C THR A 240 -28.85 2.02 -37.79
N LEU A 241 -28.13 1.08 -38.41
CA LEU A 241 -26.68 0.91 -38.26
C LEU A 241 -25.88 2.07 -38.90
N GLU A 242 -26.27 2.56 -40.08
CA GLU A 242 -25.72 3.75 -40.73
C GLU A 242 -25.84 4.98 -39.80
N SER A 243 -27.00 5.16 -39.17
CA SER A 243 -27.22 6.26 -38.21
C SER A 243 -26.42 6.15 -36.90
N GLN A 244 -25.89 4.96 -36.59
CA GLN A 244 -25.10 4.69 -35.38
C GLN A 244 -23.59 4.80 -35.65
N TYR A 245 -23.12 4.27 -36.78
CA TYR A 245 -21.70 4.09 -37.06
C TYR A 245 -21.16 5.03 -38.15
N VAL A 246 -21.88 5.18 -39.28
CA VAL A 246 -21.45 6.07 -40.37
C VAL A 246 -21.55 7.53 -39.93
N ALA A 247 -22.67 7.92 -39.32
CA ALA A 247 -22.83 9.26 -38.77
C ALA A 247 -21.83 9.58 -37.62
N LEU A 248 -21.30 8.56 -36.94
CA LEU A 248 -20.24 8.73 -35.94
C LEU A 248 -18.89 9.01 -36.61
N ALA A 249 -18.52 8.24 -37.63
CA ALA A 249 -17.30 8.46 -38.42
C ALA A 249 -17.29 9.84 -39.11
N GLU A 250 -18.42 10.24 -39.72
CA GLU A 250 -18.59 11.56 -40.33
C GLU A 250 -18.42 12.69 -39.30
N SER A 251 -18.97 12.53 -38.09
CA SER A 251 -18.81 13.51 -36.99
C SER A 251 -17.36 13.65 -36.51
N MET A 252 -16.54 12.64 -36.77
CA MET A 252 -15.10 12.58 -36.50
C MET A 252 -14.24 13.03 -37.70
N ASN A 253 -14.86 13.52 -38.78
CA ASN A 253 -14.19 13.88 -40.04
C ASN A 253 -13.43 12.70 -40.70
N GLY A 254 -13.88 11.46 -40.44
CA GLY A 254 -13.51 10.26 -41.17
C GLY A 254 -14.66 9.75 -42.03
N SER A 255 -14.53 8.52 -42.52
CA SER A 255 -15.59 7.79 -43.23
C SER A 255 -15.76 6.39 -42.66
N ALA A 256 -16.94 5.79 -42.86
CA ALA A 256 -17.15 4.38 -42.56
C ALA A 256 -18.05 3.71 -43.60
N ASP A 257 -17.67 2.50 -44.00
CA ASP A 257 -18.45 1.63 -44.88
C ASP A 257 -19.11 0.52 -44.06
N LEU A 258 -20.45 0.40 -44.16
CA LEU A 258 -21.23 -0.64 -43.50
C LEU A 258 -21.66 -1.73 -44.50
N THR A 259 -21.25 -2.97 -44.22
CA THR A 259 -21.77 -4.17 -44.88
C THR A 259 -22.58 -4.98 -43.87
N ILE A 260 -23.77 -5.44 -44.28
CA ILE A 260 -24.53 -6.44 -43.53
C ILE A 260 -24.35 -7.75 -44.28
N ASP A 261 -23.82 -8.77 -43.63
CA ASP A 261 -23.47 -10.05 -44.23
C ASP A 261 -24.64 -11.03 -44.13
N SER A 262 -25.14 -11.24 -42.90
CA SER A 262 -26.34 -12.04 -42.61
C SER A 262 -27.46 -11.17 -42.01
N TYR A 263 -28.71 -11.60 -42.14
CA TYR A 263 -29.85 -10.91 -41.53
C TYR A 263 -31.07 -11.83 -41.44
N SER A 264 -31.64 -11.94 -40.24
CA SER A 264 -32.90 -12.59 -39.94
C SER A 264 -33.63 -11.83 -38.83
N PHE A 265 -34.93 -11.62 -38.99
CA PHE A 265 -35.80 -11.07 -37.96
C PHE A 265 -37.03 -11.94 -37.86
N THR A 266 -37.30 -12.46 -36.66
CA THR A 266 -38.43 -13.33 -36.39
C THR A 266 -39.31 -12.73 -35.30
N GLN A 267 -40.62 -12.81 -35.48
CA GLN A 267 -41.61 -12.34 -34.50
C GLN A 267 -42.50 -13.52 -34.11
N SER A 268 -42.54 -13.84 -32.81
CA SER A 268 -43.41 -14.89 -32.28
C SER A 268 -44.86 -14.42 -32.21
N GLU A 269 -45.80 -15.38 -32.21
CA GLU A 269 -47.22 -15.11 -31.93
C GLU A 269 -47.45 -14.46 -30.53
N SER A 270 -46.49 -14.62 -29.62
CA SER A 270 -46.47 -13.96 -28.30
C SER A 270 -45.89 -12.53 -28.32
N GLY A 271 -45.67 -11.94 -29.50
CA GLY A 271 -45.21 -10.57 -29.67
C GLY A 271 -43.72 -10.34 -29.35
N ARG A 272 -42.94 -11.41 -29.17
CA ARG A 272 -41.50 -11.32 -28.92
C ARG A 272 -40.79 -11.28 -30.27
N SER A 273 -39.86 -10.34 -30.43
CA SER A 273 -39.07 -10.23 -31.66
C SER A 273 -37.63 -10.66 -31.37
N GLN A 274 -37.00 -11.37 -32.29
CA GLN A 274 -35.62 -11.84 -32.21
C GLN A 274 -34.90 -11.48 -33.51
N LEU A 275 -33.78 -10.77 -33.35
CA LEU A 275 -32.91 -10.30 -34.42
C LEU A 275 -31.64 -11.14 -34.40
N ASP A 276 -31.25 -11.64 -35.57
CA ASP A 276 -30.00 -12.34 -35.85
C ASP A 276 -29.35 -11.62 -37.04
N ILE A 277 -28.16 -11.05 -36.85
CA ILE A 277 -27.52 -10.18 -37.84
C ILE A 277 -26.00 -10.14 -37.64
N ASP A 278 -25.28 -10.45 -38.72
CA ASP A 278 -23.84 -10.22 -38.85
C ASP A 278 -23.59 -8.98 -39.72
N TYR A 279 -22.71 -8.09 -39.28
CA TYR A 279 -22.32 -6.91 -40.04
C TYR A 279 -20.89 -6.48 -39.73
N SER A 280 -20.26 -5.87 -40.72
CA SER A 280 -18.92 -5.30 -40.65
C SER A 280 -18.96 -3.79 -40.91
N VAL A 281 -18.17 -3.03 -40.14
CA VAL A 281 -17.97 -1.59 -40.34
C VAL A 281 -16.49 -1.31 -40.49
N THR A 282 -16.07 -0.84 -41.66
CA THR A 282 -14.69 -0.40 -41.91
C THR A 282 -14.61 1.11 -41.77
N TYR A 283 -13.86 1.60 -40.78
CA TYR A 283 -13.58 3.01 -40.55
C TYR A 283 -12.26 3.44 -41.19
N GLN A 284 -12.19 4.68 -41.67
CA GLN A 284 -10.99 5.29 -42.21
C GLN A 284 -10.85 6.74 -41.73
N GLY A 285 -9.65 7.16 -41.33
CA GLY A 285 -9.34 8.55 -40.99
C GLY A 285 -9.91 9.02 -39.65
N ILE A 286 -10.31 8.09 -38.78
CA ILE A 286 -10.92 8.38 -37.47
C ILE A 286 -9.89 8.50 -36.34
N GLU A 287 -8.66 8.04 -36.58
CA GLU A 287 -7.59 7.83 -35.59
C GLU A 287 -7.27 9.12 -34.86
N ARG A 288 -7.20 10.21 -35.63
CA ARG A 288 -6.99 11.55 -35.10
C ARG A 288 -8.11 11.96 -34.14
N ALA A 289 -9.36 11.76 -34.52
CA ALA A 289 -10.51 12.17 -33.72
C ALA A 289 -10.68 11.27 -32.49
N VAL A 290 -10.39 9.97 -32.59
CA VAL A 290 -10.37 9.04 -31.45
C VAL A 290 -9.28 9.44 -30.46
N ALA A 291 -8.05 9.70 -30.92
CA ALA A 291 -6.96 10.18 -30.06
C ALA A 291 -7.29 11.54 -29.43
N ASP A 292 -7.75 12.51 -30.23
CA ASP A 292 -8.09 13.85 -29.74
C ASP A 292 -9.32 13.81 -28.78
N GLN A 293 -10.27 12.87 -28.96
CA GLN A 293 -11.40 12.62 -28.05
C GLN A 293 -10.96 11.92 -26.75
N LEU A 294 -10.02 10.97 -26.83
CA LEU A 294 -9.45 10.33 -25.64
C LEU A 294 -8.69 11.36 -24.79
N VAL A 295 -7.85 12.18 -25.42
CA VAL A 295 -7.19 13.31 -24.73
C VAL A 295 -8.22 14.27 -24.16
N SER A 296 -9.25 14.65 -24.92
CA SER A 296 -10.34 15.50 -24.41
C SER A 296 -11.04 14.91 -23.18
N SER A 297 -11.23 13.58 -23.13
CA SER A 297 -11.82 12.91 -21.98
C SER A 297 -10.89 12.89 -20.76
N LEU A 298 -9.58 12.73 -20.98
CA LEU A 298 -8.56 12.81 -19.93
C LEU A 298 -8.42 14.25 -19.39
N THR A 299 -8.51 15.27 -20.25
CA THR A 299 -8.50 16.69 -19.85
C THR A 299 -9.85 17.21 -19.32
N SER A 300 -10.91 16.39 -19.37
CA SER A 300 -12.23 16.75 -18.82
C SER A 300 -12.42 16.29 -17.37
N ALA A 301 -11.45 15.57 -16.80
CA ALA A 301 -11.32 15.45 -15.35
C ALA A 301 -10.92 16.82 -14.77
N GLU A 302 -11.48 17.22 -13.62
CA GLU A 302 -11.59 18.63 -13.20
C GLU A 302 -10.27 19.38 -12.90
N ASP A 303 -9.12 18.72 -12.98
CA ASP A 303 -7.80 19.25 -12.58
C ASP A 303 -6.69 19.16 -13.65
N VAL A 304 -6.99 18.82 -14.91
CA VAL A 304 -5.97 18.49 -15.94
C VAL A 304 -5.82 19.58 -17.02
N ASP A 305 -4.72 20.36 -16.99
CA ASP A 305 -4.38 21.38 -18.00
C ASP A 305 -3.08 21.05 -18.75
N LEU A 306 -3.21 20.30 -19.83
CA LEU A 306 -2.11 20.01 -20.75
C LEU A 306 -1.83 21.21 -21.65
N ASN A 307 -0.58 21.65 -21.71
CA ASN A 307 -0.16 22.65 -22.68
C ASN A 307 -0.17 22.07 -24.11
N ARG A 308 -0.16 22.96 -25.11
CA ARG A 308 -0.27 22.58 -26.54
C ARG A 308 0.87 21.69 -27.05
N SER A 309 1.96 21.52 -26.31
CA SER A 309 3.05 20.59 -26.62
C SER A 309 2.73 19.20 -26.04
N GLU A 310 2.33 19.14 -24.78
CA GLU A 310 1.91 17.91 -24.09
C GLU A 310 0.71 17.26 -24.78
N THR A 311 -0.34 18.03 -25.09
CA THR A 311 -1.51 17.54 -25.86
C THR A 311 -1.09 16.87 -27.17
N ARG A 312 -0.06 17.40 -27.85
CA ARG A 312 0.46 16.82 -29.10
C ARG A 312 1.31 15.58 -28.85
N ASN A 313 2.14 15.55 -27.81
CA ASN A 313 2.96 14.40 -27.46
C ASN A 313 2.07 13.20 -27.07
N VAL A 314 1.12 13.42 -26.14
CA VAL A 314 0.09 12.45 -25.74
C VAL A 314 -0.68 11.95 -26.97
N SER A 315 -1.20 12.86 -27.80
CA SER A 315 -1.94 12.51 -29.02
C SER A 315 -1.08 11.88 -30.13
N GLN A 316 0.24 12.05 -30.12
CA GLN A 316 1.17 11.33 -31.02
C GLN A 316 1.46 9.92 -30.51
N ARG A 317 1.76 9.76 -29.22
CA ARG A 317 2.01 8.45 -28.60
C ARG A 317 0.78 7.54 -28.69
N LEU A 318 -0.42 8.07 -28.46
CA LEU A 318 -1.69 7.35 -28.62
C LEU A 318 -1.99 6.92 -30.07
N ARG A 319 -1.34 7.52 -31.08
CA ARG A 319 -1.46 7.10 -32.50
C ARG A 319 -0.43 6.07 -32.92
N ASN A 320 0.56 5.78 -32.08
CA ASN A 320 1.54 4.71 -32.33
C ASN A 320 1.05 3.35 -31.80
N LEU A 321 0.06 3.36 -30.88
CA LEU A 321 -0.67 2.17 -30.44
C LEU A 321 -1.34 1.51 -31.65
N THR A 322 -1.01 0.24 -31.89
CA THR A 322 -1.65 -0.59 -32.92
C THR A 322 -2.61 -1.57 -32.25
N VAL A 323 -3.84 -1.66 -32.75
CA VAL A 323 -4.81 -2.66 -32.27
C VAL A 323 -4.81 -3.88 -33.19
N ASN A 324 -4.00 -4.89 -32.87
CA ASN A 324 -3.95 -6.13 -33.64
C ASN A 324 -5.32 -6.84 -33.57
N GLU A 325 -5.81 -7.08 -32.36
CA GLU A 325 -7.15 -7.55 -32.10
C GLU A 325 -7.70 -7.02 -30.77
N LEU A 326 -8.97 -6.66 -30.76
CA LEU A 326 -9.77 -6.48 -29.55
C LEU A 326 -11.10 -7.20 -29.74
N SER A 327 -11.34 -8.27 -28.99
CA SER A 327 -12.59 -9.02 -29.05
C SER A 327 -13.36 -8.98 -27.72
N VAL A 328 -14.70 -8.98 -27.82
CA VAL A 328 -15.61 -9.19 -26.70
C VAL A 328 -16.74 -10.11 -27.17
N ARG A 329 -16.86 -11.27 -26.53
CA ARG A 329 -17.95 -12.23 -26.74
C ARG A 329 -18.81 -12.37 -25.49
N TYR A 330 -20.12 -12.52 -25.70
CA TYR A 330 -21.10 -12.80 -24.66
C TYR A 330 -22.19 -13.72 -25.24
N ASP A 331 -22.40 -14.86 -24.60
CA ASP A 331 -23.37 -15.87 -24.99
C ASP A 331 -24.23 -16.23 -23.77
N GLN A 332 -25.54 -16.25 -23.93
CA GLN A 332 -26.48 -16.65 -22.88
C GLN A 332 -27.48 -17.64 -23.46
N ARG A 333 -27.47 -18.87 -22.97
CA ARG A 333 -28.35 -19.95 -23.44
C ARG A 333 -28.81 -20.84 -22.29
N GLN A 334 -30.13 -20.95 -22.11
CA GLN A 334 -30.79 -21.92 -21.22
C GLN A 334 -30.27 -21.95 -19.75
N GLY A 335 -29.78 -20.82 -19.23
CA GLY A 335 -29.23 -20.72 -17.88
C GLY A 335 -27.70 -20.87 -17.82
N SER A 336 -27.03 -21.18 -18.92
CA SER A 336 -25.60 -20.89 -19.07
C SER A 336 -25.40 -19.44 -19.52
N ILE A 337 -24.35 -18.80 -19.00
CA ILE A 337 -23.73 -17.58 -19.49
C ILE A 337 -22.27 -17.89 -19.78
N GLU A 338 -21.78 -17.49 -20.94
CA GLU A 338 -20.37 -17.42 -21.26
C GLU A 338 -20.01 -15.98 -21.66
N ALA A 339 -18.85 -15.51 -21.23
CA ALA A 339 -18.26 -14.28 -21.71
C ALA A 339 -16.78 -14.51 -22.02
N GLY A 340 -16.23 -13.67 -22.89
CA GLY A 340 -14.81 -13.62 -23.13
C GLY A 340 -14.40 -12.26 -23.67
N MET A 341 -13.15 -11.91 -23.42
CA MET A 341 -12.52 -10.70 -23.90
C MET A 341 -11.09 -11.06 -24.27
N SER A 342 -10.66 -10.68 -25.48
CA SER A 342 -9.25 -10.74 -25.86
C SER A 342 -8.75 -9.37 -26.28
N ALA A 343 -7.48 -9.06 -26.01
CA ALA A 343 -6.83 -7.83 -26.44
C ALA A 343 -5.36 -8.11 -26.77
N ASP A 344 -4.98 -7.87 -28.02
CA ASP A 344 -3.62 -7.91 -28.56
C ASP A 344 -3.28 -6.49 -29.05
N LEU A 345 -2.36 -5.84 -28.35
CA LEU A 345 -1.98 -4.44 -28.54
C LEU A 345 -0.46 -4.30 -28.68
N ASP A 346 -0.03 -3.74 -29.80
CA ASP A 346 1.36 -3.37 -30.06
C ASP A 346 1.61 -1.88 -29.78
N ASN A 347 2.81 -1.55 -29.32
CA ASN A 347 3.25 -0.23 -28.89
C ASN A 347 2.33 0.41 -27.82
N TYR A 348 1.80 -0.40 -26.90
CA TYR A 348 0.94 0.08 -25.82
C TYR A 348 1.70 0.96 -24.81
N ASP A 349 3.03 0.88 -24.82
CA ASP A 349 3.95 1.73 -24.08
C ASP A 349 3.74 3.22 -24.35
N GLY A 350 3.44 3.57 -25.61
CA GLY A 350 3.08 4.94 -25.97
C GLY A 350 1.87 5.43 -25.18
N ALA A 351 0.84 4.59 -25.01
CA ALA A 351 -0.35 4.92 -24.24
C ALA A 351 -0.07 4.99 -22.72
N VAL A 352 0.76 4.10 -22.18
CA VAL A 352 1.20 4.15 -20.77
C VAL A 352 1.96 5.45 -20.49
N LEU A 353 3.00 5.74 -21.28
CA LEU A 353 3.80 6.96 -21.12
C LEU A 353 2.97 8.23 -21.36
N ALA A 354 1.96 8.18 -22.24
CA ALA A 354 1.01 9.28 -22.43
C ALA A 354 0.13 9.51 -21.19
N ALA A 355 -0.29 8.46 -20.47
CA ALA A 355 -1.03 8.59 -19.22
C ALA A 355 -0.16 9.16 -18.08
N LEU A 356 1.14 8.85 -18.04
CA LEU A 356 2.09 9.48 -17.11
C LEU A 356 2.25 10.98 -17.37
N ASP A 357 2.42 11.38 -18.64
CA ASP A 357 2.49 12.79 -19.03
C ASP A 357 1.21 13.56 -18.63
N VAL A 358 0.03 12.91 -18.69
CA VAL A 358 -1.23 13.47 -18.19
C VAL A 358 -1.18 13.68 -16.67
N ALA A 359 -0.73 12.67 -15.93
CA ALA A 359 -0.65 12.74 -14.47
C ALA A 359 0.34 13.81 -13.95
N GLU A 360 1.42 14.06 -14.68
CA GLU A 360 2.39 15.14 -14.39
C GLU A 360 1.76 16.54 -14.54
N ALA A 361 0.92 16.75 -15.55
CA ALA A 361 0.31 18.04 -15.83
C ALA A 361 -0.75 18.46 -14.79
N THR A 362 -1.47 17.49 -14.21
CA THR A 362 -2.50 17.73 -13.17
C THR A 362 -1.94 18.49 -11.96
N ASP A 363 -0.74 18.12 -11.48
CA ASP A 363 -0.20 18.64 -10.22
C ASP A 363 0.57 19.98 -10.41
N MET A 364 1.08 20.27 -11.61
CA MET A 364 1.62 21.59 -11.94
C MET A 364 0.57 22.71 -11.81
N GLN A 365 -0.72 22.40 -11.91
CA GLN A 365 -1.80 23.35 -11.62
C GLN A 365 -2.02 23.59 -10.12
N ALA A 366 -1.87 22.59 -9.26
CA ALA A 366 -1.96 22.79 -7.80
C ALA A 366 -0.92 23.83 -7.31
N LEU A 367 0.28 23.78 -7.91
CA LEU A 367 1.37 24.75 -7.68
C LEU A 367 1.07 26.16 -8.23
N ASN A 368 0.42 26.28 -9.38
CA ASN A 368 0.05 27.56 -9.99
C ASN A 368 -1.20 28.21 -9.37
N ALA A 369 -2.20 27.42 -8.96
CA ALA A 369 -3.40 27.90 -8.28
C ALA A 369 -3.06 28.48 -6.90
N GLY A 370 -2.18 27.82 -6.14
CA GLY A 370 -1.68 28.29 -4.85
C GLY A 370 -0.87 29.60 -4.92
N THR A 371 -0.24 29.89 -6.06
CA THR A 371 0.57 31.11 -6.26
C THR A 371 -0.22 32.28 -6.86
N MET A 372 -1.22 32.01 -7.73
CA MET A 372 -2.06 33.06 -8.34
C MET A 372 -3.12 33.64 -7.39
N ALA A 373 -3.57 32.89 -6.37
CA ALA A 373 -4.51 33.39 -5.36
C ALA A 373 -3.95 34.55 -4.49
N GLY A 374 -2.62 34.77 -4.50
CA GLY A 374 -1.94 35.83 -3.75
C GLY A 374 -1.79 37.18 -4.47
N MET A 375 -2.16 37.29 -5.76
CA MET A 375 -1.90 38.48 -6.58
C MET A 375 -3.14 39.05 -7.28
N ASN A 376 -4.17 39.43 -6.53
CA ASN A 376 -5.11 40.44 -7.01
C ASN A 376 -5.77 41.28 -5.89
N THR A 377 -6.28 42.47 -6.25
CA THR A 377 -7.02 43.43 -5.41
C THR A 377 -6.26 44.31 -4.40
N ALA A 378 -5.26 45.06 -4.88
CA ALA A 378 -4.81 46.31 -4.23
C ALA A 378 -4.83 47.49 -5.22
N GLY A 379 -5.98 48.18 -5.32
CA GLY A 379 -6.11 49.33 -6.22
C GLY A 379 -7.47 50.05 -6.18
N VAL A 380 -7.54 51.12 -5.38
CA VAL A 380 -8.36 52.37 -5.54
C VAL A 380 -9.81 52.23 -6.05
N GLY A 381 -10.88 52.62 -5.35
CA GLY A 381 -11.04 53.41 -4.13
C GLY A 381 -12.16 54.46 -4.29
N SER A 382 -13.16 54.49 -3.39
CA SER A 382 -14.10 55.63 -3.18
C SER A 382 -15.00 55.42 -1.96
N MET A 383 -15.09 56.44 -1.11
CA MET A 383 -15.96 56.60 0.06
C MET A 383 -17.13 57.55 -0.29
N PRO A 384 -18.07 57.94 0.62
CA PRO A 384 -18.47 57.37 1.92
C PRO A 384 -20.01 57.30 2.13
N ALA A 385 -20.47 56.71 3.25
CA ALA A 385 -21.45 57.33 4.19
C ALA A 385 -21.73 56.45 5.44
N SER A 386 -21.50 57.01 6.64
CA SER A 386 -22.23 56.88 7.94
C SER A 386 -23.04 55.61 8.29
N THR A 387 -23.12 55.07 9.52
CA THR A 387 -22.59 55.29 10.89
C THR A 387 -23.00 54.01 11.67
N GLU A 388 -22.39 53.50 12.74
CA GLU A 388 -22.07 54.10 14.05
C GLU A 388 -21.13 53.14 14.85
N THR A 389 -20.72 53.50 16.08
CA THR A 389 -19.46 53.07 16.73
C THR A 389 -19.54 52.05 17.88
N THR A 390 -18.54 51.15 17.98
CA THR A 390 -17.79 50.83 19.23
C THR A 390 -16.40 50.22 18.93
N PRO A 391 -15.39 50.31 19.83
CA PRO A 391 -13.97 50.20 19.46
C PRO A 391 -13.32 48.82 19.67
N ALA A 392 -12.13 48.66 19.10
CA ALA A 392 -11.39 47.40 18.98
C ALA A 392 -10.48 47.05 20.18
N ALA A 393 -10.16 45.75 20.29
CA ALA A 393 -8.89 45.26 20.78
C ALA A 393 -8.29 44.34 19.70
N THR A 394 -7.07 44.63 19.25
CA THR A 394 -6.41 43.97 18.12
C THR A 394 -5.44 42.88 18.57
N SER A 395 -5.60 41.67 18.04
CA SER A 395 -4.55 40.63 18.05
C SER A 395 -4.38 40.09 16.63
N ASN A 396 -3.41 40.64 15.90
CA ASN A 396 -2.99 40.12 14.60
C ASN A 396 -2.15 38.85 14.82
N VAL A 397 -2.70 37.68 14.47
CA VAL A 397 -1.89 36.51 14.11
C VAL A 397 -2.52 35.91 12.86
N THR A 398 -1.88 36.13 11.71
CA THR A 398 -2.19 35.43 10.47
C THR A 398 -1.30 34.18 10.42
N PRO A 399 -1.85 32.95 10.51
CA PRO A 399 -1.09 31.75 10.18
C PRO A 399 -0.71 31.83 8.70
N SER A 400 0.57 31.66 8.39
CA SER A 400 1.12 31.99 7.09
C SER A 400 0.77 30.98 6.00
N ASN A 401 0.35 31.48 4.82
CA ASN A 401 0.18 30.69 3.58
C ASN A 401 1.40 29.83 3.21
N ALA A 402 2.59 30.19 3.72
CA ALA A 402 3.85 29.49 3.48
C ALA A 402 3.82 28.00 3.89
N ALA A 403 3.11 27.63 4.95
CA ALA A 403 3.07 26.24 5.42
C ALA A 403 2.30 25.34 4.44
N ALA A 404 1.17 25.82 3.90
CA ALA A 404 0.37 25.09 2.93
C ALA A 404 1.07 24.99 1.56
N THR A 405 1.72 26.07 1.08
CA THR A 405 2.50 26.02 -0.16
C THR A 405 3.71 25.10 -0.07
N ASN A 406 4.38 25.03 1.09
CA ASN A 406 5.51 24.11 1.28
C ASN A 406 5.06 22.65 1.35
N ALA A 407 3.91 22.36 1.97
CA ALA A 407 3.35 21.01 2.00
C ALA A 407 2.99 20.53 0.57
N ALA A 408 2.27 21.34 -0.20
CA ALA A 408 1.90 21.03 -1.59
C ALA A 408 3.13 20.91 -2.52
N ALA A 409 4.14 21.78 -2.37
CA ALA A 409 5.40 21.68 -3.11
C ALA A 409 6.18 20.39 -2.80
N THR A 410 6.06 19.86 -1.57
CA THR A 410 6.78 18.65 -1.15
C THR A 410 6.03 17.37 -1.52
N SER A 411 4.69 17.36 -1.47
CA SER A 411 3.90 16.26 -2.06
C SER A 411 4.16 16.14 -3.56
N ALA A 412 4.13 17.26 -4.28
CA ALA A 412 4.46 17.31 -5.70
C ALA A 412 5.89 16.83 -6.00
N ALA A 413 6.88 17.18 -5.17
CA ALA A 413 8.24 16.67 -5.33
C ALA A 413 8.32 15.14 -5.15
N SER A 414 7.63 14.58 -4.15
CA SER A 414 7.61 13.12 -3.92
C SER A 414 6.87 12.35 -5.01
N PHE A 415 5.81 12.94 -5.57
CA PHE A 415 5.07 12.40 -6.70
C PHE A 415 5.91 12.40 -7.98
N ASN A 416 6.55 13.54 -8.31
CA ASN A 416 7.43 13.65 -9.48
C ASN A 416 8.64 12.70 -9.41
N GLN A 417 9.26 12.52 -8.23
CA GLN A 417 10.31 11.50 -8.04
C GLN A 417 9.79 10.07 -8.25
N SER A 418 8.56 9.78 -7.82
CA SER A 418 7.92 8.49 -8.05
C SER A 418 7.62 8.26 -9.54
N LEU A 419 7.22 9.31 -10.26
CA LEU A 419 6.95 9.29 -11.69
C LEU A 419 8.24 9.11 -12.51
N GLU A 420 9.32 9.81 -12.16
CA GLU A 420 10.65 9.64 -12.79
C GLU A 420 11.18 8.22 -12.57
N ARG A 421 11.06 7.70 -11.33
CA ARG A 421 11.41 6.30 -11.04
C ARG A 421 10.57 5.32 -11.86
N PHE A 422 9.26 5.55 -12.00
CA PHE A 422 8.41 4.71 -12.84
C PHE A 422 8.83 4.75 -14.31
N ARG A 423 9.13 5.94 -14.86
CA ARG A 423 9.68 6.08 -16.22
C ARG A 423 10.97 5.28 -16.41
N LYS A 424 11.96 5.43 -15.51
CA LYS A 424 13.22 4.67 -15.55
C LYS A 424 13.00 3.16 -15.44
N GLN A 425 12.11 2.71 -14.55
CA GLN A 425 11.73 1.29 -14.43
C GLN A 425 11.09 0.78 -15.72
N PHE A 426 10.26 1.59 -16.37
CA PHE A 426 9.58 1.21 -17.61
C PHE A 426 10.56 1.19 -18.81
N GLU A 427 11.48 2.14 -18.90
CA GLU A 427 12.60 2.11 -19.86
C GLU A 427 13.52 0.90 -19.66
N ALA A 428 13.81 0.51 -18.42
CA ALA A 428 14.54 -0.72 -18.11
C ALA A 428 13.76 -1.98 -18.52
N GLN A 429 12.43 -2.00 -18.38
CA GLN A 429 11.59 -3.11 -18.88
C GLN A 429 11.67 -3.25 -20.40
N GLN A 430 11.73 -2.15 -21.13
CA GLN A 430 11.95 -2.13 -22.59
C GLN A 430 13.34 -2.64 -22.96
N ALA A 431 14.39 -2.10 -22.34
CA ALA A 431 15.77 -2.44 -22.65
C ALA A 431 16.09 -3.93 -22.36
N ALA A 432 15.61 -4.45 -21.22
CA ALA A 432 15.74 -5.86 -20.85
C ALA A 432 14.85 -6.82 -21.65
N ASN A 433 13.92 -6.30 -22.47
CA ASN A 433 12.84 -7.06 -23.09
C ASN A 433 12.09 -7.93 -22.04
N LEU A 434 11.75 -7.31 -20.91
CA LEU A 434 11.09 -7.99 -19.80
C LEU A 434 9.74 -8.55 -20.27
N THR A 435 9.47 -9.82 -20.03
CA THR A 435 8.15 -10.42 -20.32
C THR A 435 7.54 -10.94 -19.03
N ARG A 436 6.36 -10.44 -18.65
CA ARG A 436 5.59 -10.92 -17.49
C ARG A 436 4.33 -11.62 -17.99
N THR A 437 4.17 -12.89 -17.62
CA THR A 437 2.95 -13.67 -17.87
C THR A 437 2.28 -13.96 -16.53
N SER A 438 1.00 -13.62 -16.42
CA SER A 438 0.17 -13.88 -15.25
C SER A 438 -1.06 -14.66 -15.66
N THR A 439 -1.23 -15.86 -15.11
CA THR A 439 -2.41 -16.70 -15.30
C THR A 439 -3.23 -16.74 -14.02
N PHE A 440 -4.55 -16.74 -14.14
CA PHE A 440 -5.43 -16.92 -12.99
C PHE A 440 -6.68 -17.73 -13.35
N THR A 441 -7.25 -18.38 -12.35
CA THR A 441 -8.53 -19.07 -12.42
C THR A 441 -9.25 -18.91 -11.08
N ALA A 442 -10.49 -18.42 -11.12
CA ALA A 442 -11.34 -18.23 -9.96
C ALA A 442 -12.69 -18.92 -10.21
N ASN A 443 -13.01 -19.93 -9.40
CA ASN A 443 -14.24 -20.69 -9.47
C ASN A 443 -15.09 -20.50 -8.22
N VAL A 444 -16.42 -20.54 -8.40
CA VAL A 444 -17.41 -20.48 -7.34
C VAL A 444 -18.41 -21.60 -7.58
N THR A 445 -18.55 -22.53 -6.63
CA THR A 445 -19.45 -23.69 -6.75
C THR A 445 -20.42 -23.76 -5.58
N LYS A 446 -21.71 -23.85 -5.88
CA LYS A 446 -22.77 -24.08 -4.89
C LYS A 446 -22.94 -25.57 -4.65
N ASN A 447 -22.24 -26.10 -3.65
CA ASN A 447 -22.27 -27.52 -3.30
C ASN A 447 -23.64 -27.98 -2.75
N SER A 448 -24.36 -27.07 -2.08
CA SER A 448 -25.67 -27.37 -1.49
C SER A 448 -26.52 -26.11 -1.33
N PRO A 449 -27.80 -26.22 -0.91
CA PRO A 449 -28.63 -25.06 -0.56
C PRO A 449 -28.11 -24.20 0.60
N GLN A 450 -27.07 -24.64 1.31
CA GLN A 450 -26.46 -23.98 2.48
C GLN A 450 -24.93 -23.88 2.39
N ALA A 451 -24.29 -24.30 1.29
CA ALA A 451 -22.83 -24.37 1.16
C ALA A 451 -22.34 -23.82 -0.18
N LEU A 452 -21.29 -22.99 -0.13
CA LEU A 452 -20.63 -22.36 -1.27
C LEU A 452 -19.12 -22.57 -1.14
N SER A 453 -18.47 -23.12 -2.16
CA SER A 453 -17.01 -23.12 -2.29
C SER A 453 -16.54 -22.03 -3.24
N VAL A 454 -15.38 -21.47 -2.95
CA VAL A 454 -14.62 -20.56 -3.80
C VAL A 454 -13.21 -21.11 -3.91
N ASP A 455 -12.71 -21.27 -5.13
CA ASP A 455 -11.37 -21.76 -5.43
C ASP A 455 -10.70 -20.71 -6.32
N LEU A 456 -9.47 -20.31 -5.98
CA LEU A 456 -8.67 -19.32 -6.68
C LEU A 456 -7.26 -19.87 -6.87
N ASP A 457 -6.78 -19.89 -8.10
CA ASP A 457 -5.39 -20.17 -8.44
C ASP A 457 -4.85 -18.98 -9.26
N SER A 458 -3.65 -18.52 -8.96
CA SER A 458 -2.97 -17.42 -9.66
C SER A 458 -1.48 -17.69 -9.70
N GLN A 459 -0.86 -17.52 -10.87
CA GLN A 459 0.56 -17.70 -11.08
C GLN A 459 1.09 -16.51 -11.87
N SER A 460 2.23 -15.96 -11.44
CA SER A 460 2.97 -14.96 -12.20
C SER A 460 4.40 -15.42 -12.45
N ARG A 461 4.91 -15.18 -13.65
CA ARG A 461 6.24 -15.56 -14.11
C ARG A 461 6.84 -14.42 -14.91
N THR A 462 8.11 -14.11 -14.64
CA THR A 462 8.86 -13.11 -15.40
C THR A 462 10.04 -13.74 -16.12
N LYS A 463 10.20 -13.47 -17.41
CA LYS A 463 11.38 -13.81 -18.22
C LYS A 463 12.24 -12.56 -18.41
N ASN A 464 13.55 -12.76 -18.52
CA ASN A 464 14.57 -11.69 -18.60
C ASN A 464 14.62 -10.79 -17.35
N TRP A 465 14.32 -11.36 -16.18
CA TRP A 465 14.35 -10.60 -14.92
C TRP A 465 15.76 -10.13 -14.54
N GLY A 466 16.79 -10.98 -14.65
CA GLY A 466 18.19 -10.57 -14.43
C GLY A 466 18.63 -9.38 -15.28
N ALA A 467 18.40 -9.42 -16.59
CA ALA A 467 18.67 -8.29 -17.48
C ALA A 467 17.91 -7.01 -17.09
N TYR A 468 16.76 -7.13 -16.43
CA TYR A 468 16.02 -5.99 -15.91
C TYR A 468 16.58 -5.47 -14.59
N VAL A 469 17.12 -6.34 -13.73
CA VAL A 469 17.88 -5.91 -12.54
C VAL A 469 19.14 -5.17 -12.97
N ASP A 470 19.92 -5.71 -13.92
CA ASP A 470 21.08 -5.04 -14.51
C ASP A 470 20.73 -3.62 -15.03
N GLU A 471 19.64 -3.50 -15.81
CA GLU A 471 19.18 -2.22 -16.36
C GLU A 471 18.60 -1.26 -15.29
N LEU A 472 18.16 -1.75 -14.12
CA LEU A 472 17.78 -0.90 -12.98
C LEU A 472 19.02 -0.35 -12.27
N GLU A 473 20.04 -1.18 -12.04
CA GLU A 473 21.31 -0.78 -11.43
C GLU A 473 22.05 0.25 -12.28
N ASP A 474 22.12 0.05 -13.61
CA ASP A 474 22.64 1.01 -14.60
C ASP A 474 21.89 2.36 -14.59
N ARG A 475 20.72 2.46 -13.94
CA ARG A 475 19.90 3.68 -13.78
C ARG A 475 19.86 4.22 -12.35
N ASP A 476 20.80 3.78 -11.49
CA ASP A 476 20.88 4.10 -10.06
C ASP A 476 19.60 3.72 -9.27
N ILE A 477 18.96 2.60 -9.64
CA ILE A 477 17.79 2.06 -8.93
C ILE A 477 18.16 0.75 -8.24
N ASP A 478 18.55 0.85 -6.97
CA ASP A 478 18.79 -0.32 -6.14
C ASP A 478 17.61 -1.31 -6.18
N THR A 479 17.93 -2.60 -6.24
CA THR A 479 17.00 -3.71 -6.06
C THR A 479 17.10 -4.29 -4.65
N SER A 480 16.21 -5.24 -4.37
CA SER A 480 16.25 -6.10 -3.19
C SER A 480 15.63 -7.44 -3.56
N ASP A 481 16.15 -8.48 -2.93
CA ASP A 481 15.60 -9.81 -2.93
C ASP A 481 14.40 -9.89 -1.98
N LEU A 482 13.39 -10.66 -2.38
CA LEU A 482 12.17 -10.92 -1.63
C LEU A 482 11.74 -12.36 -1.87
N GLU A 483 11.76 -13.17 -0.82
CA GLU A 483 11.15 -14.50 -0.79
C GLU A 483 9.98 -14.46 0.19
N TYR A 484 8.84 -15.07 -0.12
CA TYR A 484 7.75 -15.26 0.83
C TYR A 484 7.04 -16.60 0.69
N GLU A 485 6.53 -17.09 1.81
CA GLU A 485 5.67 -18.24 1.96
C GLU A 485 4.58 -17.91 3.00
N LEU A 486 3.33 -18.17 2.64
CA LEU A 486 2.18 -18.09 3.53
C LEU A 486 1.35 -19.35 3.33
N HIS A 487 1.02 -20.01 4.44
CA HIS A 487 0.11 -21.14 4.49
C HIS A 487 -1.00 -20.83 5.49
N ALA A 488 -2.27 -20.97 5.11
CA ALA A 488 -3.39 -20.88 6.04
C ALA A 488 -4.33 -22.07 5.84
N ALA A 489 -4.63 -22.81 6.90
CA ALA A 489 -5.47 -24.00 6.83
C ALA A 489 -6.50 -24.04 7.97
N THR A 490 -7.67 -24.61 7.69
CA THR A 490 -8.61 -25.06 8.72
C THR A 490 -8.14 -26.41 9.27
N GLU A 491 -7.84 -26.47 10.57
CA GLU A 491 -7.45 -27.69 11.28
C GLU A 491 -8.39 -27.95 12.47
N GLY A 492 -9.31 -28.91 12.32
CA GLY A 492 -10.30 -29.23 13.34
C GLY A 492 -11.29 -28.09 13.56
N GLU A 493 -11.17 -27.39 14.69
CA GLU A 493 -11.99 -26.24 15.10
C GLU A 493 -11.22 -24.91 15.04
N ARG A 494 -9.98 -24.91 14.52
CA ARG A 494 -9.12 -23.73 14.41
C ARG A 494 -8.78 -23.40 12.97
N VAL A 495 -8.43 -22.14 12.73
CA VAL A 495 -7.71 -21.69 11.55
C VAL A 495 -6.28 -21.41 11.98
N ASN A 496 -5.33 -22.12 11.37
CA ASN A 496 -3.91 -21.98 11.62
C ASN A 496 -3.27 -21.31 10.39
N VAL A 497 -2.52 -20.24 10.63
CA VAL A 497 -1.75 -19.49 9.62
C VAL A 497 -0.28 -19.58 9.98
N THR A 498 0.56 -19.85 8.99
CA THR A 498 2.02 -19.77 9.05
C THR A 498 2.50 -18.81 7.97
N ALA A 499 3.43 -17.92 8.29
CA ALA A 499 4.00 -16.98 7.35
C ALA A 499 5.51 -16.77 7.57
N ALA A 500 6.24 -16.65 6.47
CA ALA A 500 7.67 -16.37 6.38
C ALA A 500 7.93 -15.51 5.13
N VAL A 501 8.74 -14.46 5.22
CA VAL A 501 9.08 -13.56 4.10
C VAL A 501 10.47 -12.92 4.18
N SER A 502 11.52 -13.54 3.63
CA SER A 502 12.88 -12.96 3.68
C SER A 502 13.02 -11.74 2.76
N VAL A 503 13.69 -10.68 3.24
CA VAL A 503 14.14 -9.55 2.41
C VAL A 503 15.65 -9.38 2.57
N SER A 504 16.40 -9.31 1.47
CA SER A 504 17.85 -9.17 1.48
C SER A 504 18.35 -8.16 0.43
N GLY A 505 19.46 -7.47 0.72
CA GLY A 505 20.08 -6.51 -0.21
C GLY A 505 21.11 -5.60 0.48
N GLU A 506 22.17 -5.26 -0.26
CA GLU A 506 23.37 -4.56 0.27
C GLU A 506 23.09 -3.18 0.89
N ASN A 507 21.96 -2.55 0.55
CA ASN A 507 21.62 -1.19 0.96
C ASN A 507 20.28 -1.09 1.72
N LEU A 508 19.67 -2.19 2.19
CA LEU A 508 18.32 -2.16 2.81
C LEU A 508 18.16 -1.11 3.92
N LEU A 509 19.09 -1.06 4.88
CA LEU A 509 19.02 -0.10 5.99
C LEU A 509 19.15 1.35 5.50
N LYS A 510 20.01 1.58 4.50
CA LYS A 510 20.26 2.88 3.87
C LYS A 510 19.04 3.33 3.06
N GLN A 511 18.39 2.43 2.33
CA GLN A 511 17.15 2.67 1.59
C GLN A 511 16.00 3.01 2.54
N ALA A 512 15.78 2.21 3.59
CA ALA A 512 14.73 2.45 4.57
C ALA A 512 14.90 3.81 5.28
N THR A 513 16.13 4.13 5.69
CA THR A 513 16.44 5.43 6.31
C THR A 513 16.35 6.59 5.32
N ASN A 514 16.74 6.41 4.05
CA ASN A 514 16.51 7.40 2.99
C ASN A 514 15.01 7.63 2.72
N GLN A 515 14.20 6.57 2.70
CA GLN A 515 12.76 6.67 2.53
C GLN A 515 12.11 7.46 3.69
N MET A 516 12.55 7.20 4.94
CA MET A 516 12.12 7.95 6.12
C MET A 516 12.53 9.43 6.07
N LEU A 517 13.73 9.74 5.60
CA LEU A 517 14.17 11.13 5.37
C LEU A 517 13.31 11.82 4.31
N ASN A 518 13.01 11.13 3.21
CA ASN A 518 12.25 11.67 2.08
C ASN A 518 10.76 11.83 2.40
N SER A 519 10.18 11.01 3.28
CA SER A 519 8.80 11.15 3.76
C SER A 519 8.64 12.15 4.90
N SER A 520 9.73 12.49 5.61
CA SER A 520 9.71 13.51 6.66
C SER A 520 9.53 14.91 6.08
N THR A 521 8.37 15.52 6.33
CA THR A 521 8.01 16.86 5.84
C THR A 521 7.48 17.74 6.96
N GLY A 522 7.50 19.06 6.77
CA GLY A 522 7.05 20.03 7.78
C GLY A 522 8.08 20.27 8.91
N PRO A 523 7.65 20.86 10.05
CA PRO A 523 8.56 21.35 11.10
C PRO A 523 9.47 20.27 11.73
N GLN A 524 9.04 19.00 11.70
CA GLN A 524 9.74 17.87 12.30
C GLN A 524 10.84 17.28 11.40
N ALA A 525 10.92 17.65 10.11
CA ALA A 525 11.89 17.08 9.16
C ALA A 525 13.36 17.32 9.55
N GLY A 526 13.65 18.39 10.29
CA GLY A 526 14.97 18.62 10.89
C GLY A 526 15.33 17.57 11.95
N GLN A 527 14.37 17.25 12.82
CA GLN A 527 14.52 16.27 13.91
C GLN A 527 14.61 14.84 13.35
N THR A 528 13.78 14.48 12.36
CA THR A 528 13.89 13.19 11.69
C THR A 528 15.27 13.01 11.04
N ARG A 529 15.84 14.08 10.48
CA ARG A 529 17.21 14.03 9.93
C ARG A 529 18.27 13.82 11.01
N GLU A 530 18.14 14.46 12.16
CA GLU A 530 19.04 14.28 13.31
C GLU A 530 19.01 12.84 13.82
N TYR A 531 17.82 12.28 14.10
CA TYR A 531 17.69 10.89 14.55
C TYR A 531 18.19 9.86 13.53
N VAL A 532 17.91 10.05 12.24
CA VAL A 532 18.40 9.14 11.19
C VAL A 532 19.92 9.24 11.03
N THR A 533 20.52 10.42 11.20
CA THR A 533 21.97 10.58 11.21
C THR A 533 22.58 9.87 12.42
N ALA A 534 22.07 10.12 13.63
CA ALA A 534 22.54 9.47 14.86
C ALA A 534 22.41 7.94 14.82
N PHE A 535 21.31 7.42 14.27
CA PHE A 535 21.11 5.98 14.07
C PHE A 535 22.11 5.36 13.07
N ARG A 536 22.49 6.11 12.01
CA ARG A 536 23.54 5.68 11.07
C ARG A 536 24.93 5.74 11.71
N GLU A 537 25.23 6.79 12.46
CA GLU A 537 26.50 6.98 13.19
C GLU A 537 26.68 5.99 14.34
N ALA A 538 25.58 5.44 14.87
CA ALA A 538 25.61 4.38 15.87
C ALA A 538 25.97 2.99 15.31
N GLY A 539 26.05 2.81 13.98
CA GLY A 539 26.43 1.54 13.37
C GLY A 539 25.52 0.38 13.79
N PHE A 540 24.27 0.38 13.35
CA PHE A 540 23.33 -0.70 13.65
C PHE A 540 23.86 -2.06 13.17
N ARG A 541 23.92 -3.05 14.08
CA ARG A 541 24.44 -4.41 13.79
C ARG A 541 23.33 -5.44 13.63
N LYS A 542 22.48 -5.55 14.65
CA LYS A 542 21.36 -6.50 14.70
C LYS A 542 20.25 -5.96 15.59
N ALA A 543 18.99 -6.20 15.22
CA ALA A 543 17.86 -6.20 16.14
C ALA A 543 17.12 -7.54 16.06
N GLN A 544 16.41 -7.86 17.14
CA GLN A 544 15.46 -8.96 17.20
C GLN A 544 14.23 -8.53 18.01
N MET A 545 13.09 -9.10 17.68
CA MET A 545 11.81 -8.95 18.36
C MET A 545 11.07 -10.28 18.29
N ASP A 546 10.56 -10.74 19.41
CA ASP A 546 9.74 -11.94 19.52
C ASP A 546 8.46 -11.60 20.26
N VAL A 547 7.32 -12.00 19.72
CA VAL A 547 5.98 -11.77 20.29
C VAL A 547 5.30 -13.12 20.40
N SER A 548 4.92 -13.53 21.60
CA SER A 548 4.04 -14.68 21.81
C SER A 548 2.73 -14.25 22.47
N VAL A 549 1.64 -14.87 22.05
CA VAL A 549 0.31 -14.77 22.67
C VAL A 549 -0.18 -16.18 22.89
N GLU A 550 -0.44 -16.54 24.15
CA GLU A 550 -0.92 -17.86 24.58
C GLU A 550 -1.76 -17.69 25.86
N ASP A 551 -2.87 -18.42 25.99
CA ASP A 551 -3.74 -18.46 27.17
C ASP A 551 -4.07 -17.07 27.77
N GLY A 552 -4.46 -16.11 26.92
CA GLY A 552 -4.82 -14.75 27.37
C GLY A 552 -3.64 -13.86 27.77
N ARG A 553 -2.39 -14.31 27.58
CA ARG A 553 -1.18 -13.57 27.94
C ARG A 553 -0.32 -13.26 26.72
N MET A 554 0.10 -12.01 26.60
CA MET A 554 1.09 -11.57 25.62
C MET A 554 2.46 -11.43 26.27
N GLN A 555 3.50 -11.86 25.57
CA GLN A 555 4.89 -11.55 25.85
C GLN A 555 5.53 -10.93 24.60
N LEU A 556 6.24 -9.82 24.79
CA LEU A 556 7.06 -9.13 23.81
C LEU A 556 8.49 -9.10 24.34
N GLU A 557 9.41 -9.77 23.66
CA GLU A 557 10.85 -9.63 23.87
C GLU A 557 11.45 -8.87 22.68
N THR A 558 12.45 -8.03 22.92
CA THR A 558 13.16 -7.33 21.85
C THR A 558 14.56 -6.94 22.32
N GLY A 559 15.47 -6.80 21.37
CA GLY A 559 16.83 -6.32 21.63
C GLY A 559 17.45 -5.70 20.39
N ALA A 560 18.47 -4.89 20.60
CA ALA A 560 19.25 -4.27 19.54
C ALA A 560 20.73 -4.14 19.96
N ALA A 561 21.61 -4.29 18.98
CA ALA A 561 23.06 -4.10 19.11
C ALA A 561 23.55 -3.10 18.08
N PHE A 562 24.47 -2.25 18.52
CA PHE A 562 25.06 -1.15 17.77
C PHE A 562 26.60 -1.26 17.79
N GLU A 563 27.30 -0.36 17.11
CA GLU A 563 28.77 -0.16 17.19
C GLU A 563 29.14 1.11 17.97
N ASN A 564 28.16 2.00 18.21
CA ASN A 564 28.37 3.25 18.94
C ASN A 564 27.04 3.80 19.50
N MET A 565 26.55 3.24 20.61
CA MET A 565 25.33 3.77 21.25
C MET A 565 25.46 5.22 21.76
N THR A 566 26.67 5.77 21.87
CA THR A 566 26.90 7.17 22.24
C THR A 566 26.26 8.13 21.23
N ALA A 567 26.33 7.84 19.93
CA ALA A 567 25.70 8.68 18.90
C ALA A 567 24.17 8.74 19.05
N LEU A 568 23.52 7.62 19.39
CA LEU A 568 22.09 7.59 19.70
C LEU A 568 21.79 8.32 21.00
N ARG A 569 22.56 8.07 22.07
CA ARG A 569 22.40 8.74 23.37
C ARG A 569 22.43 10.25 23.21
N ASP A 570 23.42 10.79 22.52
CA ASP A 570 23.63 12.23 22.38
C ASP A 570 22.52 12.91 21.56
N ALA A 571 21.86 12.17 20.66
CA ALA A 571 20.70 12.65 19.89
C ALA A 571 19.36 12.51 20.62
N PHE A 572 19.19 11.53 21.50
CA PHE A 572 17.92 11.29 22.21
C PHE A 572 17.86 11.90 23.62
N VAL A 573 19.01 12.07 24.30
CA VAL A 573 19.09 12.49 25.70
C VAL A 573 19.63 13.91 25.80
N THR A 574 18.75 14.89 25.60
CA THR A 574 19.05 16.31 25.82
C THR A 574 18.75 16.72 27.28
N MET A 575 19.40 16.07 28.25
CA MET A 575 19.29 16.48 29.66
C MET A 575 19.97 17.83 29.89
N GLU A 576 19.34 18.73 30.65
CA GLU A 576 19.97 20.00 31.05
C GLU A 576 21.32 19.73 31.73
N GLY A 577 22.37 20.39 31.24
CA GLY A 577 23.74 20.23 31.72
C GLY A 577 24.62 19.26 30.92
N GLY A 578 24.09 18.55 29.92
CA GLY A 578 24.90 17.72 29.00
C GLY A 578 25.50 16.47 29.66
N GLN A 579 24.73 15.84 30.56
CA GLN A 579 25.18 14.70 31.34
C GLN A 579 25.14 13.38 30.56
N ASN A 580 26.10 12.49 30.84
CA ASN A 580 26.26 11.23 30.11
C ASN A 580 25.46 10.11 30.78
N VAL A 581 24.30 9.74 30.23
CA VAL A 581 23.61 8.50 30.61
C VAL A 581 24.47 7.30 30.19
N GLN A 582 24.81 6.42 31.13
CA GLN A 582 25.57 5.19 30.88
C GLN A 582 24.67 3.97 30.68
N SER A 583 23.62 3.87 31.50
CA SER A 583 22.69 2.74 31.45
C SER A 583 21.32 3.10 31.99
N VAL A 584 20.28 2.47 31.44
CA VAL A 584 18.92 2.51 31.96
C VAL A 584 18.47 1.07 32.26
N VAL A 585 17.85 0.83 33.41
CA VAL A 585 17.40 -0.51 33.82
C VAL A 585 16.01 -0.41 34.44
N GLY A 586 15.00 -1.03 33.82
CA GLY A 586 13.67 -1.16 34.40
C GLY A 586 13.39 -2.59 34.88
N ARG A 587 12.75 -2.72 36.04
CA ARG A 587 12.24 -4.01 36.55
C ARG A 587 10.88 -3.82 37.22
N THR A 588 9.93 -4.71 36.93
CA THR A 588 8.67 -4.82 37.68
C THR A 588 8.79 -5.85 38.80
N ASP A 589 8.75 -5.37 40.04
CA ASP A 589 8.75 -6.19 41.25
C ASP A 589 7.50 -5.86 42.08
N ASN A 590 6.77 -6.90 42.53
CA ASN A 590 5.58 -6.79 43.39
C ASN A 590 4.47 -5.83 42.89
N GLY A 591 4.36 -5.58 41.58
CA GLY A 591 3.36 -4.67 41.01
C GLY A 591 3.80 -3.20 40.95
N THR A 592 5.08 -2.91 41.19
CA THR A 592 5.71 -1.61 40.91
C THR A 592 6.82 -1.81 39.88
N THR A 593 6.85 -0.98 38.84
CA THR A 593 7.99 -0.89 37.92
C THR A 593 8.93 0.20 38.43
N THR A 594 10.15 -0.16 38.81
CA THR A 594 11.19 0.80 39.14
C THR A 594 12.20 0.89 38.00
N SER A 595 12.43 2.11 37.53
CA SER A 595 13.33 2.44 36.42
C SER A 595 14.55 3.19 36.96
N TYR A 596 15.74 2.66 36.72
CA TYR A 596 17.02 3.15 37.24
C TYR A 596 17.83 3.75 36.10
N VAL A 597 18.14 5.05 36.17
CA VAL A 597 18.97 5.76 35.19
C VAL A 597 20.32 6.07 35.83
N ARG A 598 21.41 5.53 35.27
CA ARG A 598 22.78 5.81 35.72
C ARG A 598 23.38 6.94 34.90
N VAL A 599 23.87 7.96 35.58
CA VAL A 599 24.44 9.17 35.00
C VAL A 599 25.88 9.34 35.48
N GLU A 600 26.82 9.45 34.54
CA GLU A 600 28.25 9.64 34.81
C GLU A 600 28.56 11.07 35.23
N GLY A 601 29.37 11.23 36.28
CA GLY A 601 29.87 12.54 36.73
C GLY A 601 28.75 13.53 37.05
N ALA A 602 27.61 13.04 37.54
CA ALA A 602 26.44 13.84 37.87
C ALA A 602 26.79 14.95 38.88
N VAL A 603 27.68 14.66 39.83
CA VAL A 603 28.25 15.60 40.80
C VAL A 603 29.74 15.34 41.01
N SER A 604 30.43 16.16 41.81
CA SER A 604 31.81 15.88 42.22
C SER A 604 31.86 14.78 43.29
N GLU A 605 32.99 14.03 43.35
CA GLU A 605 33.25 12.91 44.29
C GLU A 605 32.98 13.20 45.79
N ASN A 606 32.86 14.47 46.19
CA ASN A 606 32.62 14.90 47.57
C ASN A 606 31.45 15.89 47.66
N ALA A 607 30.45 15.76 46.78
CA ALA A 607 29.31 16.66 46.72
C ALA A 607 28.47 16.63 48.00
N SER A 608 28.03 17.82 48.42
CA SER A 608 27.03 17.99 49.47
C SER A 608 25.62 17.76 48.93
N GLU A 609 24.68 17.39 49.81
CA GLU A 609 23.26 17.23 49.43
C GLU A 609 22.70 18.46 48.70
N SER A 610 23.12 19.68 49.09
CA SER A 610 22.73 20.91 48.40
C SER A 610 23.17 20.95 46.94
N GLN A 611 24.35 20.42 46.60
CA GLN A 611 24.82 20.35 45.21
C GLN A 611 24.08 19.27 44.41
N VAL A 612 23.63 18.19 45.07
CA VAL A 612 22.76 17.19 44.44
C VAL A 612 21.36 17.78 44.18
N ARG A 613 20.86 18.64 45.09
CA ARG A 613 19.59 19.37 44.92
C ARG A 613 19.65 20.56 43.95
N GLU A 614 20.82 20.87 43.39
CA GLU A 614 20.99 21.83 42.29
C GLU A 614 20.83 21.16 40.90
N LEU A 615 20.66 19.83 40.85
CA LEU A 615 20.44 19.07 39.61
C LEU A 615 18.97 19.18 39.16
N GLY A 616 18.73 19.39 37.85
CA GLY A 616 17.38 19.64 37.32
C GLY A 616 16.35 18.53 37.55
N TYR A 617 16.79 17.28 37.72
CA TYR A 617 15.96 16.10 38.01
C TYR A 617 15.81 15.79 39.52
N VAL A 618 16.23 16.70 40.41
CA VAL A 618 16.06 16.58 41.87
C VAL A 618 15.07 17.63 42.35
N GLY A 619 13.84 17.19 42.64
CA GLY A 619 12.76 18.03 43.13
C GLY A 619 12.76 18.18 44.65
N GLU A 620 11.78 18.94 45.16
CA GLU A 620 11.57 19.11 46.61
C GLU A 620 11.22 17.77 47.29
N ASP A 621 10.41 16.94 46.63
CA ASP A 621 9.98 15.62 47.12
C ASP A 621 11.00 14.49 46.88
N THR A 622 12.08 14.75 46.12
CA THR A 622 13.11 13.75 45.81
C THR A 622 13.94 13.40 47.05
N SER A 623 14.03 12.10 47.33
CA SER A 623 14.87 11.56 48.41
C SER A 623 16.33 11.41 47.95
N VAL A 624 17.26 12.08 48.63
CA VAL A 624 18.68 12.11 48.25
C VAL A 624 19.50 11.24 49.21
N HIS A 625 20.24 10.28 48.64
CA HIS A 625 21.11 9.34 49.35
C HIS A 625 22.56 9.59 48.94
N LEU A 626 23.33 10.21 49.83
CA LEU A 626 24.76 10.50 49.63
C LEU A 626 25.62 9.22 49.74
N PRO A 627 26.89 9.25 49.29
CA PRO A 627 27.76 8.09 49.42
C PRO A 627 27.87 7.65 50.89
N ASN A 628 27.87 6.34 51.12
CA ASN A 628 27.86 5.70 52.44
C ASN A 628 26.58 5.89 53.29
N THR A 629 25.53 6.57 52.82
CA THR A 629 24.23 6.62 53.53
C THR A 629 23.27 5.48 53.15
N TRP A 630 23.59 4.73 52.11
CA TRP A 630 22.81 3.60 51.59
C TRP A 630 23.68 2.33 51.48
N ASN A 631 23.03 1.15 51.53
CA ASN A 631 23.69 -0.15 51.41
C ASN A 631 22.78 -1.15 50.69
N ARG A 632 22.71 -1.03 49.36
CA ARG A 632 22.00 -1.94 48.46
C ARG A 632 22.80 -2.10 47.18
N THR A 633 22.65 -3.20 46.45
CA THR A 633 23.22 -3.32 45.11
C THR A 633 22.27 -2.68 44.10
N MET A 634 22.75 -1.73 43.31
CA MET A 634 21.95 -1.17 42.22
C MET A 634 21.84 -2.18 41.07
N PRO A 635 20.66 -2.32 40.43
CA PRO A 635 20.50 -3.22 39.31
C PRO A 635 21.27 -2.72 38.08
N SER A 636 21.88 -3.65 37.35
CA SER A 636 22.50 -3.40 36.04
C SER A 636 21.69 -4.06 34.91
N ALA A 637 21.94 -3.59 33.67
CA ALA A 637 21.39 -4.19 32.46
C ALA A 637 21.98 -5.61 32.28
N ASN A 638 21.15 -6.58 31.91
CA ASN A 638 21.59 -7.97 31.74
C ASN A 638 22.19 -8.19 30.33
N THR A 639 23.40 -7.70 30.12
CA THR A 639 24.06 -7.77 28.81
C THR A 639 24.39 -9.21 28.38
N SER A 640 24.52 -10.16 29.33
CA SER A 640 24.67 -11.58 28.98
C SER A 640 23.41 -12.15 28.34
N GLN A 641 22.23 -11.85 28.90
CA GLN A 641 20.94 -12.24 28.32
C GLN A 641 20.69 -11.53 26.99
N ALA A 642 21.01 -10.24 26.89
CA ALA A 642 20.89 -9.48 25.63
C ALA A 642 21.76 -10.10 24.51
N ASN A 643 23.01 -10.48 24.81
CA ASN A 643 23.91 -11.14 23.87
C ASN A 643 23.43 -12.55 23.48
N GLU A 644 22.88 -13.32 24.42
CA GLU A 644 22.30 -14.65 24.18
C GLU A 644 21.06 -14.55 23.28
N TYR A 645 20.12 -13.67 23.62
CA TYR A 645 18.91 -13.38 22.85
C TYR A 645 19.23 -12.92 21.42
N LEU A 646 20.19 -12.00 21.27
CA LEU A 646 20.67 -11.54 19.96
C LEU A 646 21.59 -12.55 19.26
N GLY A 647 21.94 -13.69 19.86
CA GLY A 647 22.79 -14.71 19.23
C GLY A 647 24.22 -14.23 18.93
N LEU A 648 24.75 -13.29 19.72
CA LEU A 648 26.07 -12.68 19.51
C LEU A 648 27.23 -13.56 20.01
N THR A 649 26.93 -14.62 20.76
CA THR A 649 27.92 -15.57 21.31
C THR A 649 27.71 -17.00 20.82
N GLY A 650 28.35 -17.36 19.71
CA GLY A 650 28.66 -18.75 19.35
C GLY A 650 27.54 -19.59 18.72
N ALA A 651 27.81 -20.04 17.48
CA ALA A 651 27.02 -20.96 16.65
C ALA A 651 25.78 -20.40 15.94
N THR A 652 25.74 -20.63 14.63
CA THR A 652 24.71 -20.27 13.65
C THR A 652 23.53 -21.26 13.64
N SER A 653 22.29 -20.77 13.53
CA SER A 653 21.18 -21.37 12.73
C SER A 653 19.89 -20.54 12.85
N GLY A 654 19.06 -20.52 11.80
CA GLY A 654 17.65 -20.06 11.85
C GLY A 654 17.32 -18.76 11.07
N LEU A 655 17.00 -18.90 9.78
CA LEU A 655 16.55 -17.85 8.82
C LEU A 655 15.01 -17.75 8.71
N THR A 656 14.54 -16.93 7.72
CA THR A 656 13.18 -16.40 7.39
C THR A 656 12.68 -15.35 8.38
N GLY A 657 11.94 -14.26 8.09
CA GLY A 657 11.19 -13.54 7.04
C GLY A 657 9.90 -12.71 7.53
N PRO A 658 9.84 -11.35 7.75
CA PRO A 658 8.99 -10.68 8.80
C PRO A 658 7.65 -9.99 8.42
N GLY A 659 6.85 -9.64 9.45
CA GLY A 659 5.68 -8.74 9.35
C GLY A 659 5.83 -7.39 10.09
N PHE A 660 5.00 -6.40 9.72
CA PHE A 660 5.03 -4.97 10.10
C PHE A 660 6.17 -4.16 9.46
N GLY A 661 5.83 -3.01 8.87
CA GLY A 661 6.77 -2.22 8.07
C GLY A 661 7.97 -1.70 8.87
N VAL A 662 9.11 -1.49 8.20
CA VAL A 662 10.41 -1.12 8.82
C VAL A 662 10.32 0.11 9.75
N VAL A 663 9.41 1.03 9.46
CA VAL A 663 9.10 2.19 10.31
C VAL A 663 8.56 1.76 11.69
N VAL A 664 7.76 0.69 11.78
CA VAL A 664 7.20 0.17 13.05
C VAL A 664 8.23 -0.55 13.89
N ALA A 665 9.29 -1.17 13.36
CA ALA A 665 10.33 -1.77 14.20
C ALA A 665 11.19 -0.70 14.91
N VAL A 666 11.59 0.34 14.17
CA VAL A 666 12.29 1.51 14.74
C VAL A 666 11.34 2.31 15.63
N ILE A 667 10.08 2.52 15.22
CA ILE A 667 9.07 3.15 16.08
C ILE A 667 8.70 2.24 17.27
N ALA A 668 8.81 0.92 17.24
CA ALA A 668 8.53 0.06 18.39
C ALA A 668 9.69 0.07 19.39
N LEU A 669 10.94 0.16 18.94
CA LEU A 669 12.08 0.44 19.84
C LEU A 669 11.94 1.84 20.46
N LEU A 670 11.60 2.86 19.66
CA LEU A 670 11.37 4.22 20.14
C LEU A 670 10.08 4.35 20.98
N ALA A 671 9.05 3.57 20.71
CA ALA A 671 7.77 3.56 21.42
C ALA A 671 7.79 2.68 22.66
N ALA A 672 8.62 1.62 22.72
CA ALA A 672 8.91 0.94 23.98
C ALA A 672 9.68 1.88 24.91
N ALA A 673 10.68 2.59 24.38
CA ALA A 673 11.38 3.65 25.12
C ALA A 673 10.44 4.80 25.55
N LEU A 674 9.54 5.26 24.67
CA LEU A 674 8.56 6.30 25.00
C LEU A 674 7.44 5.81 25.93
N VAL A 675 6.95 4.58 25.82
CA VAL A 675 5.89 4.03 26.70
C VAL A 675 6.41 3.77 28.10
N ALA A 676 7.69 3.40 28.26
CA ALA A 676 8.36 3.36 29.55
C ALA A 676 8.55 4.75 30.20
N VAL A 677 8.40 5.83 29.43
CA VAL A 677 8.56 7.23 29.87
C VAL A 677 7.22 7.98 30.00
N ARG A 678 6.17 7.55 29.27
CA ARG A 678 4.92 8.31 29.05
C ARG A 678 3.69 7.72 29.75
N ARG A 679 3.87 6.91 30.79
CA ARG A 679 2.77 6.42 31.67
C ARG A 679 2.68 7.13 33.03
N ARG A 680 3.49 8.16 33.27
CA ARG A 680 3.23 9.20 34.28
C ARG A 680 2.10 10.13 33.85
#